data_AF-A0A960IC19-F1
#
_entry.id   AF-A0A960IC19-F1
#
_cell.length_a   1.000
_cell.length_b   1.000
_cell.length_c   1.000
_cell.angle_alpha   90.00
_cell.angle_beta   90.00
_cell.angle_gamma   90.00
#
_symmetry.space_group_name_H-M   'P 1'
#
loop_
_entity.id
_entity.type
_entity.pdbx_description
1 polymer ?
#
loop_
_entity_poly.entity_id
_entity_poly.type
_entity_poly.pdbx_seq_one_letter_code
_entity_poly.pdbx_strand_id
1 'polypeptide(L)'
;MSPFREQRLKIARSGADHPFVRNLWKWWLALAGTLTFVYFVIPQTAETKLVLYNGTGLLAVVSILVGIRINRPENRTPWLFFAAGLGSFLTADIMYYLLELMAGDAGPAFPSIADVFYLGMYPIVIIGLVKILRDVAPGRDYASLIDAAVVGIAVFGTVWVIWVDDVVDAPFDSVAGLVTQLAYPVMDVALFTVAARLVVNMHLRHRPFGMLVAALGSLAIADTAYGFYNTQGTFETGMYPDFFWLGFYVLFGAAALHPESQRSAAADELVEGRLTGRQLVIMFVATLAVPMVDLFWGNPADRPITIVASALLFLLILLRVFSLTKALENGRDRLRHEATHDSLTGLCNRTLFADRTATALREASDDHTLAVLFIDLDDFKVINDSLGHFAGDELLKEASVRLSRCVRPGDVVARLGGDEFAVLLQSAVDRNDVISVARRVLDAMAQPIDLGRRSVRASCSIGIAIDLDETTEVETLLRNADVAMYLSKSRGKGRFEFFEARMHEDAIERLDLKADLERAVENKEFVLHYQPIFDLQTGHVVLVEALIRWKHPQRGMIGPDRFIPLAEENGLIVPIGNWVLTEACKQAAMWRRMDGIDDALSISVNLSMRQLQDGQLLNVLTAALKDSGLPANRLVLEITESMLAVDADRTAGVLEQLKTIGVKIAIDDFGTGYSSLSYLRAFPVDSIKIDKSFIRELHTSKTTTALIEAVVNLASALGAYTVAEGIEYSEQANILRKLGCNRAQGYYYCRPLPGPALTSLMREHAGDEVEPLEVWRRAAETVQRRSYDTEIRVGMKEINSISDEIVELNQRVGVPLMASWPWHQHWCESFSAWTPLLVGVRATDNGRLKGAALLATSQRAEGTAIVAMGNSSSLCTVLQAVDESAADALAAAVEQYLDGLSGAWSLDFEQLHDLDRTMLGLADRLDHAQVLPELRVPRVTFSGDNRLDLVLSKSMQKQLRRARAKIEQAGLDMSIAFDRGRAITTELIDEVESVHVMRDRVSRRQSDLDRPAEREFWRRVVEGGYDGQWEVEIATLRFDGQLAAYVVALLDGDVYRVYDGRMNSEWSAYSPGRLVEAAALNRALQDTRFTLLDWMSGVAAEKLLVANTAEGRARLVATSGSRYLKPDRRSKVPAIAAGN
;
A
#
# COMPACT_ATOMS: atom_id res chain seq x y z
N MET A 1 18.95 23.28 -22.21
CA MET A 1 19.05 24.67 -22.71
C MET A 1 18.09 25.55 -21.89
N SER A 2 18.49 26.72 -21.39
CA SER A 2 17.60 27.56 -20.56
C SER A 2 16.46 28.20 -21.39
N PRO A 3 15.20 28.20 -20.92
CA PRO A 3 14.05 28.75 -21.64
C PRO A 3 14.22 30.22 -22.10
N PHE A 4 15.02 31.00 -21.36
CA PHE A 4 15.36 32.38 -21.71
C PHE A 4 16.15 32.56 -23.02
N ARG A 5 16.92 31.55 -23.43
CA ARG A 5 17.73 31.61 -24.68
C ARG A 5 16.85 31.36 -25.91
N GLU A 6 15.82 30.53 -25.75
CA GLU A 6 14.87 30.19 -26.81
C GLU A 6 13.94 31.37 -27.13
N GLN A 7 13.54 32.12 -26.10
CA GLN A 7 12.68 33.30 -26.24
C GLN A 7 13.40 34.48 -26.93
N ARG A 8 14.70 34.69 -26.66
CA ARG A 8 15.53 35.67 -27.39
C ARG A 8 15.78 35.27 -28.85
N LEU A 9 15.91 33.97 -29.14
CA LEU A 9 16.05 33.47 -30.50
C LEU A 9 14.74 33.62 -31.31
N LYS A 10 13.56 33.39 -30.69
CA LYS A 10 12.26 33.61 -31.33
C LYS A 10 12.03 35.07 -31.75
N ILE A 11 12.43 36.03 -30.93
CA ILE A 11 12.27 37.48 -31.24
C ILE A 11 13.23 37.94 -32.37
N ALA A 12 14.41 37.33 -32.49
CA ALA A 12 15.36 37.64 -33.56
C ALA A 12 15.04 36.98 -34.92
N ARG A 13 14.09 36.03 -34.96
CA ARG A 13 13.71 35.21 -36.13
C ARG A 13 12.62 35.84 -37.02
N SER A 14 11.95 36.93 -36.61
CA SER A 14 10.82 37.53 -37.33
C SER A 14 11.14 38.15 -38.70
N GLY A 15 12.43 38.43 -39.00
CA GLY A 15 12.85 38.93 -40.31
C GLY A 15 13.09 37.87 -41.39
N ALA A 16 13.22 36.59 -41.01
CA ALA A 16 13.55 35.49 -41.93
C ALA A 16 12.33 34.82 -42.58
N ASP A 17 11.12 35.13 -42.10
CA ASP A 17 9.87 34.54 -42.60
C ASP A 17 9.30 35.23 -43.86
N HIS A 18 10.00 36.23 -44.41
CA HIS A 18 9.56 36.88 -45.65
C HIS A 18 9.60 35.88 -46.84
N PRO A 19 8.53 35.76 -47.66
CA PRO A 19 8.44 34.75 -48.73
C PRO A 19 9.58 34.79 -49.74
N PHE A 20 10.11 35.99 -50.00
CA PHE A 20 11.28 36.20 -50.87
C PHE A 20 12.55 35.56 -50.28
N VAL A 21 12.82 35.79 -48.99
CA VAL A 21 13.98 35.25 -48.27
C VAL A 21 13.90 33.72 -48.19
N ARG A 22 12.70 33.17 -47.96
CA ARG A 22 12.48 31.72 -47.89
C ARG A 22 12.77 30.98 -49.21
N ASN A 23 12.63 31.67 -50.35
CA ASN A 23 12.88 31.11 -51.68
C ASN A 23 14.22 31.54 -52.30
N LEU A 24 15.07 32.26 -51.57
CA LEU A 24 16.33 32.80 -52.08
C LEU A 24 17.27 31.71 -52.63
N TRP A 25 17.30 30.54 -51.99
CA TRP A 25 18.07 29.39 -52.49
C TRP A 25 17.57 28.84 -53.84
N LYS A 26 16.26 28.94 -54.14
CA LYS A 26 15.71 28.53 -55.45
C LYS A 26 16.09 29.52 -56.53
N TRP A 27 16.05 30.82 -56.21
CA TRP A 27 16.52 31.87 -57.10
C TRP A 27 18.01 31.72 -57.41
N TRP A 28 18.81 31.40 -56.39
CA TRP A 28 20.21 31.03 -56.58
C TRP A 28 20.39 29.83 -57.50
N LEU A 29 19.68 28.72 -57.26
CA LEU A 29 19.77 27.54 -58.14
C LEU A 29 19.36 27.87 -59.59
N ALA A 30 18.33 28.68 -59.79
CA ALA A 30 17.91 29.11 -61.12
C ALA A 30 18.95 30.00 -61.80
N LEU A 31 19.49 30.99 -61.09
CA LEU A 31 20.52 31.89 -61.61
C LEU A 31 21.81 31.13 -61.92
N ALA A 32 22.35 30.41 -60.95
CA ALA A 32 23.60 29.68 -61.09
C ALA A 32 23.47 28.54 -62.13
N GLY A 33 22.34 27.81 -62.13
CA GLY A 33 22.05 26.82 -63.17
C GLY A 33 21.95 27.43 -64.57
N THR A 34 21.40 28.64 -64.69
CA THR A 34 21.38 29.37 -65.97
C THR A 34 22.79 29.78 -66.39
N LEU A 35 23.62 30.28 -65.47
CA LEU A 35 25.02 30.61 -65.75
C LEU A 35 25.82 29.38 -66.18
N THR A 36 25.64 28.24 -65.50
CA THR A 36 26.21 26.96 -65.88
C THR A 36 25.73 26.51 -67.27
N PHE A 37 24.45 26.65 -67.58
CA PHE A 37 23.94 26.31 -68.92
C PHE A 37 24.53 27.21 -70.01
N VAL A 38 24.56 28.54 -69.78
CA VAL A 38 25.13 29.52 -70.71
C VAL A 38 26.61 29.26 -70.94
N TYR A 39 27.35 28.86 -69.90
CA TYR A 39 28.74 28.43 -70.02
C TYR A 39 28.86 27.37 -71.12
N PHE A 40 28.13 26.25 -71.07
CA PHE A 40 28.25 25.17 -72.05
C PHE A 40 27.74 25.49 -73.47
N VAL A 41 26.94 26.54 -73.66
CA VAL A 41 26.35 26.89 -74.96
C VAL A 41 27.23 27.88 -75.75
N ILE A 42 28.05 28.67 -75.05
CA ILE A 42 28.92 29.69 -75.66
C ILE A 42 30.32 29.09 -75.89
N PRO A 43 31.06 29.52 -76.94
CA PRO A 43 32.45 29.10 -77.13
C PRO A 43 33.32 29.34 -75.88
N GLN A 44 34.06 28.31 -75.47
CA GLN A 44 34.86 28.31 -74.25
C GLN A 44 36.18 29.09 -74.40
N THR A 45 36.07 30.41 -74.53
CA THR A 45 37.25 31.29 -74.50
C THR A 45 37.69 31.57 -73.06
N ALA A 46 38.94 32.02 -72.88
CA ALA A 46 39.47 32.40 -71.56
C ALA A 46 38.61 33.47 -70.86
N GLU A 47 38.07 34.43 -71.62
CA GLU A 47 37.15 35.45 -71.09
C GLU A 47 35.84 34.84 -70.59
N THR A 48 35.30 33.88 -71.33
CA THR A 48 34.04 33.20 -71.00
C THR A 48 34.17 32.37 -69.72
N LYS A 49 35.31 31.68 -69.52
CA LYS A 49 35.65 30.97 -68.27
C LYS A 49 35.81 31.94 -67.09
N LEU A 50 36.58 33.02 -67.28
CA LEU A 50 36.81 34.00 -66.21
C LEU A 50 35.50 34.67 -65.75
N VAL A 51 34.57 34.94 -66.67
CA VAL A 51 33.31 35.61 -66.35
C VAL A 51 32.24 34.64 -65.86
N LEU A 52 31.98 33.54 -66.58
CA LEU A 52 30.86 32.64 -66.26
C LEU A 52 31.24 31.59 -65.21
N TYR A 53 32.40 30.93 -65.36
CA TYR A 53 32.82 29.87 -64.45
C TYR A 53 33.26 30.45 -63.10
N ASN A 54 34.29 31.32 -63.10
CA ASN A 54 34.78 31.96 -61.87
C ASN A 54 33.76 32.94 -61.29
N GLY A 55 32.93 33.57 -62.11
CA GLY A 55 31.80 34.37 -61.63
C GLY A 55 30.78 33.55 -60.85
N THR A 56 30.48 32.32 -61.29
CA THR A 56 29.63 31.38 -60.55
C THR A 56 30.28 30.99 -59.22
N GLY A 57 31.59 30.71 -59.20
CA GLY A 57 32.33 30.44 -57.96
C GLY A 57 32.34 31.60 -56.97
N LEU A 58 32.56 32.84 -57.45
CA LEU A 58 32.49 34.04 -56.62
C LEU A 58 31.09 34.24 -56.03
N LEU A 59 30.05 34.10 -56.86
CA LEU A 59 28.67 34.23 -56.41
C LEU A 59 28.29 33.13 -55.40
N ALA A 60 28.88 31.93 -55.50
CA ALA A 60 28.69 30.87 -54.50
C ALA A 60 29.29 31.26 -53.14
N VAL A 61 30.52 31.80 -53.11
CA VAL A 61 31.15 32.30 -51.88
C VAL A 61 30.32 33.43 -51.25
N VAL A 62 29.88 34.40 -52.08
CA VAL A 62 29.00 35.48 -51.63
C VAL A 62 27.68 34.93 -51.10
N SER A 63 27.10 33.93 -51.76
CA SER A 63 25.86 33.28 -51.33
C SER A 63 25.99 32.63 -49.95
N ILE A 64 27.15 32.03 -49.63
CA ILE A 64 27.41 31.50 -48.28
C ILE A 64 27.46 32.63 -47.25
N LEU A 65 28.17 33.72 -47.53
CA LEU A 65 28.28 34.87 -46.61
C LEU A 65 26.92 35.56 -46.39
N VAL A 66 26.13 35.71 -47.45
CA VAL A 66 24.75 36.21 -47.41
C VAL A 66 23.87 35.25 -46.61
N GLY A 67 23.99 33.94 -46.83
CA GLY A 67 23.32 32.90 -46.05
C GLY A 67 23.60 33.02 -44.55
N ILE A 68 24.87 33.16 -44.14
CA ILE A 68 25.24 33.35 -42.73
C ILE A 68 24.56 34.60 -42.14
N ARG A 69 24.46 35.69 -42.92
CA ARG A 69 23.90 36.96 -42.44
C ARG A 69 22.38 36.97 -42.36
N ILE A 70 21.72 36.36 -43.35
CA ILE A 70 20.26 36.27 -43.45
C ILE A 70 19.71 35.18 -42.53
N ASN A 71 20.23 33.95 -42.65
CA ASN A 71 19.75 32.80 -41.91
C ASN A 71 20.23 32.82 -40.44
N ARG A 72 21.37 33.44 -40.13
CA ARG A 72 21.92 33.49 -38.76
C ARG A 72 21.98 32.10 -38.10
N PRO A 73 22.73 31.14 -38.69
CA PRO A 73 22.83 29.79 -38.15
C PRO A 73 23.33 29.79 -36.70
N GLU A 74 22.85 28.83 -35.91
CA GLU A 74 23.20 28.67 -34.49
C GLU A 74 24.72 28.54 -34.28
N ASN A 75 25.41 27.85 -35.20
CA ASN A 75 26.86 27.86 -35.31
C ASN A 75 27.28 28.39 -36.70
N ARG A 76 27.89 29.58 -36.72
CA ARG A 76 28.37 30.23 -37.97
C ARG A 76 29.73 29.68 -38.42
N THR A 77 30.45 29.01 -37.55
CA THR A 77 31.84 28.63 -37.77
C THR A 77 32.01 27.67 -38.96
N PRO A 78 31.23 26.58 -39.10
CA PRO A 78 31.35 25.67 -40.24
C PRO A 78 31.17 26.37 -41.59
N TRP A 79 30.18 27.25 -41.67
CA TRP A 79 29.86 27.99 -42.90
C TRP A 79 30.97 28.98 -43.30
N LEU A 80 31.67 29.56 -42.34
CA LEU A 80 32.85 30.40 -42.62
C LEU A 80 34.01 29.57 -43.19
N PHE A 81 34.23 28.36 -42.67
CA PHE A 81 35.21 27.43 -43.25
C PHE A 81 34.81 27.02 -44.68
N PHE A 82 33.53 26.75 -44.95
CA PHE A 82 33.07 26.47 -46.32
C PHE A 82 33.28 27.65 -47.27
N ALA A 83 32.99 28.88 -46.84
CA ALA A 83 33.28 30.07 -47.64
C ALA A 83 34.78 30.24 -47.91
N ALA A 84 35.64 29.99 -46.92
CA ALA A 84 37.09 30.04 -47.09
C ALA A 84 37.60 28.92 -48.02
N GLY A 85 37.04 27.71 -47.94
CA GLY A 85 37.40 26.58 -48.78
C GLY A 85 37.05 26.83 -50.25
N LEU A 86 35.81 27.25 -50.53
CA LEU A 86 35.39 27.65 -51.88
C LEU A 86 36.18 28.87 -52.39
N GLY A 87 36.54 29.80 -51.51
CA GLY A 87 37.41 30.92 -51.85
C GLY A 87 38.82 30.48 -52.24
N SER A 88 39.37 29.46 -51.57
CA SER A 88 40.65 28.84 -51.94
C SER A 88 40.56 28.19 -53.32
N PHE A 89 39.50 27.42 -53.57
CA PHE A 89 39.26 26.76 -54.86
C PHE A 89 39.11 27.78 -56.00
N LEU A 90 38.34 28.85 -55.78
CA LEU A 90 38.20 29.94 -56.75
C LEU A 90 39.52 30.68 -57.01
N THR A 91 40.32 30.88 -55.97
CA THR A 91 41.64 31.51 -56.10
C THR A 91 42.57 30.62 -56.93
N ALA A 92 42.49 29.30 -56.75
CA ALA A 92 43.20 28.32 -57.54
C ALA A 92 42.78 28.38 -59.02
N ASP A 93 41.48 28.37 -59.31
CA ASP A 93 40.95 28.49 -60.68
C ASP A 93 41.48 29.75 -61.38
N ILE A 94 41.35 30.92 -60.73
CA ILE A 94 41.83 32.20 -61.29
C ILE A 94 43.36 32.15 -61.51
N MET A 95 44.11 31.61 -60.56
CA MET A 95 45.56 31.51 -60.65
C MET A 95 46.00 30.58 -61.78
N TYR A 96 45.35 29.43 -61.92
CA TYR A 96 45.59 28.46 -62.98
C TYR A 96 45.40 29.11 -64.35
N TYR A 97 44.28 29.81 -64.56
CA TYR A 97 44.02 30.50 -65.83
C TYR A 97 45.00 31.65 -66.11
N LEU A 98 45.41 32.41 -65.10
CA LEU A 98 46.42 33.46 -65.27
C LEU A 98 47.78 32.86 -65.67
N LEU A 99 48.16 31.73 -65.08
CA LEU A 99 49.39 31.02 -65.44
C LEU A 99 49.31 30.44 -66.85
N GLU A 100 48.16 29.88 -67.23
CA GLU A 100 47.90 29.37 -68.58
C GLU A 100 48.02 30.48 -69.64
N LEU A 101 47.45 31.66 -69.38
CA LEU A 101 47.57 32.86 -70.22
C LEU A 101 49.03 33.35 -70.35
N MET A 102 49.83 33.21 -69.29
CA MET A 102 51.25 33.61 -69.30
C MET A 102 52.16 32.57 -69.98
N ALA A 103 51.80 31.30 -69.95
CA ALA A 103 52.63 30.19 -70.45
C ALA A 103 52.41 29.87 -71.94
N GLY A 104 51.29 30.30 -72.55
CA GLY A 104 50.97 30.01 -73.95
C GLY A 104 50.83 28.52 -74.22
N ASP A 105 51.29 28.05 -75.39
CA ASP A 105 51.15 26.64 -75.83
C ASP A 105 51.91 25.62 -74.96
N ALA A 106 52.80 26.06 -74.06
CA ALA A 106 53.56 25.18 -73.17
C ALA A 106 52.76 24.74 -71.92
N GLY A 107 51.64 25.42 -71.61
CA GLY A 107 50.85 25.17 -70.41
C GLY A 107 51.56 25.57 -69.10
N PRO A 108 50.83 25.71 -67.98
CA PRO A 108 51.43 26.01 -66.69
C PRO A 108 52.30 24.83 -66.21
N ALA A 109 53.47 25.14 -65.63
CA ALA A 109 54.36 24.12 -65.07
C ALA A 109 53.66 23.34 -63.94
N PHE A 110 53.74 22.01 -63.98
CA PHE A 110 53.18 21.13 -62.96
C PHE A 110 54.28 20.60 -62.01
N PRO A 111 54.13 20.73 -60.68
CA PRO A 111 53.06 21.39 -59.94
C PRO A 111 53.21 22.92 -59.95
N SER A 112 52.08 23.62 -59.91
CA SER A 112 51.99 25.08 -59.94
C SER A 112 51.64 25.68 -58.58
N ILE A 113 51.72 27.01 -58.45
CA ILE A 113 51.20 27.69 -57.25
C ILE A 113 49.68 27.58 -57.13
N ALA A 114 48.95 27.31 -58.23
CA ALA A 114 47.50 27.07 -58.17
C ALA A 114 47.18 25.76 -57.41
N ASP A 115 48.00 24.72 -57.57
CA ASP A 115 47.83 23.42 -56.88
C ASP A 115 47.89 23.55 -55.35
N VAL A 116 48.65 24.52 -54.83
CA VAL A 116 48.69 24.82 -53.39
C VAL A 116 47.31 25.29 -52.91
N PHE A 117 46.60 26.09 -53.70
CA PHE A 117 45.27 26.60 -53.36
C PHE A 117 44.17 25.56 -53.63
N TYR A 118 44.31 24.70 -54.65
CA TYR A 118 43.44 23.56 -54.89
C TYR A 118 43.50 22.57 -53.72
N LEU A 119 44.69 22.12 -53.34
CA LEU A 119 44.89 21.23 -52.20
C LEU A 119 44.53 21.90 -50.85
N GLY A 120 44.71 23.22 -50.75
CA GLY A 120 44.34 24.01 -49.57
C GLY A 120 42.83 24.05 -49.29
N MET A 121 41.97 23.84 -50.30
CA MET A 121 40.52 23.79 -50.11
C MET A 121 40.10 22.62 -49.20
N TYR A 122 40.64 21.43 -49.43
CA TYR A 122 40.27 20.20 -48.74
C TYR A 122 40.35 20.27 -47.20
N PRO A 123 41.49 20.62 -46.57
CA PRO A 123 41.57 20.66 -45.11
C PRO A 123 40.64 21.73 -44.52
N ILE A 124 40.42 22.85 -45.22
CA ILE A 124 39.52 23.91 -44.79
C ILE A 124 38.06 23.40 -44.78
N VAL A 125 37.61 22.73 -45.84
CA VAL A 125 36.27 22.14 -45.92
C VAL A 125 36.10 21.00 -44.90
N ILE A 126 37.10 20.13 -44.75
CA ILE A 126 37.10 19.04 -43.75
C ILE A 126 36.91 19.60 -42.33
N ILE A 127 37.63 20.67 -41.97
CA ILE A 127 37.47 21.33 -40.65
C ILE A 127 36.03 21.84 -40.47
N GLY A 128 35.41 22.40 -41.52
CA GLY A 128 34.01 22.79 -41.52
C GLY A 128 33.06 21.63 -41.22
N LEU A 129 33.23 20.50 -41.92
CA LEU A 129 32.41 19.29 -41.72
C LEU A 129 32.58 18.67 -40.33
N VAL A 130 33.82 18.58 -39.83
CA VAL A 130 34.10 18.03 -38.49
C VAL A 130 33.46 18.88 -37.38
N LYS A 131 33.40 20.21 -37.54
CA LYS A 131 32.71 21.07 -36.58
C LYS A 131 31.20 20.80 -36.53
N ILE A 132 30.56 20.53 -37.68
CA ILE A 132 29.15 20.12 -37.71
C ILE A 132 28.97 18.78 -36.99
N LEU A 133 29.84 17.80 -37.27
CA LEU A 133 29.78 16.47 -36.63
C LEU A 133 29.90 16.55 -35.11
N ARG A 134 30.78 17.41 -34.59
CA ARG A 134 30.97 17.61 -33.14
C ARG A 134 29.74 18.20 -32.47
N ASP A 135 28.99 19.05 -33.16
CA ASP A 135 27.75 19.63 -32.65
C ASP A 135 26.61 18.60 -32.62
N VAL A 136 26.61 17.62 -33.52
CA VAL A 136 25.57 16.57 -33.63
C VAL A 136 25.78 15.42 -32.65
N ALA A 137 27.03 14.98 -32.48
CA ALA A 137 27.36 13.83 -31.64
C ALA A 137 28.50 14.20 -30.67
N PRO A 138 28.19 14.89 -29.56
CA PRO A 138 29.19 15.22 -28.53
C PRO A 138 29.59 13.95 -27.77
N GLY A 139 30.55 13.17 -28.31
CA GLY A 139 31.02 11.95 -27.67
C GLY A 139 31.88 11.04 -28.56
N ARG A 140 32.36 9.93 -28.00
CA ARG A 140 33.10 8.88 -28.72
C ARG A 140 32.13 7.90 -29.37
N ASP A 141 31.58 8.30 -30.52
CA ASP A 141 30.75 7.43 -31.34
C ASP A 141 31.62 6.56 -32.26
N TYR A 142 32.04 5.40 -31.74
CA TYR A 142 32.84 4.42 -32.47
C TYR A 142 32.09 3.79 -33.65
N ALA A 143 30.76 3.71 -33.56
CA ALA A 143 29.90 3.14 -34.59
C ALA A 143 29.95 3.97 -35.88
N SER A 144 29.80 5.29 -35.79
CA SER A 144 29.91 6.15 -36.98
C SER A 144 31.31 6.28 -37.53
N LEU A 145 32.33 6.10 -36.69
CA LEU A 145 33.72 6.05 -37.15
C LEU A 145 33.99 4.80 -38.00
N ILE A 146 33.46 3.65 -37.60
CA ILE A 146 33.55 2.41 -38.38
C ILE A 146 32.81 2.57 -39.71
N ASP A 147 31.58 3.12 -39.68
CA ASP A 147 30.78 3.32 -40.90
C ASP A 147 31.46 4.26 -41.90
N ALA A 148 32.10 5.32 -41.41
CA ALA A 148 32.89 6.23 -42.23
C ALA A 148 34.14 5.56 -42.81
N ALA A 149 34.86 4.74 -42.02
CA ALA A 149 36.03 4.01 -42.47
C ALA A 149 35.70 2.98 -43.56
N VAL A 150 34.54 2.30 -43.47
CA VAL A 150 34.05 1.40 -44.51
C VAL A 150 33.88 2.14 -45.84
N VAL A 151 33.22 3.31 -45.83
CA VAL A 151 33.03 4.10 -47.06
C VAL A 151 34.37 4.64 -47.57
N GLY A 152 35.23 5.15 -46.68
CA GLY A 152 36.54 5.68 -47.05
C GLY A 152 37.44 4.66 -47.74
N ILE A 153 37.55 3.44 -47.18
CA ILE A 153 38.35 2.35 -47.77
C ILE A 153 37.74 1.89 -49.10
N ALA A 154 36.41 1.82 -49.21
CA ALA A 154 35.74 1.45 -50.45
C ALA A 154 35.99 2.44 -51.58
N VAL A 155 35.89 3.75 -51.28
CA VAL A 155 36.20 4.82 -52.24
C VAL A 155 37.68 4.78 -52.62
N PHE A 156 38.58 4.66 -51.64
CA PHE A 156 40.03 4.57 -51.90
C PHE A 156 40.36 3.40 -52.82
N GLY A 157 39.89 2.19 -52.53
CA GLY A 157 40.16 1.02 -53.37
C GLY A 157 39.57 1.15 -54.77
N THR A 158 38.39 1.78 -54.90
CA THR A 158 37.76 2.03 -56.21
C THR A 158 38.55 3.04 -57.03
N VAL A 159 38.91 4.18 -56.42
CA VAL A 159 39.71 5.23 -57.06
C VAL A 159 41.09 4.69 -57.43
N TRP A 160 41.67 3.82 -56.59
CA TRP A 160 42.94 3.17 -56.86
C TRP A 160 42.94 2.45 -58.20
N VAL A 161 41.98 1.54 -58.36
CA VAL A 161 41.82 0.69 -59.56
C VAL A 161 41.46 1.50 -60.81
N ILE A 162 40.75 2.63 -60.68
CA ILE A 162 40.29 3.39 -61.85
C ILE A 162 41.40 4.22 -62.48
N TRP A 163 42.27 4.87 -61.69
CA TRP A 163 43.30 5.77 -62.25
C TRP A 163 44.51 6.05 -61.36
N VAL A 164 44.54 5.67 -60.07
CA VAL A 164 45.74 5.94 -59.24
C VAL A 164 46.89 5.01 -59.60
N ASP A 165 46.60 3.76 -59.98
CA ASP A 165 47.63 2.83 -60.50
C ASP A 165 48.36 3.46 -61.71
N ASP A 166 47.59 3.93 -62.69
CA ASP A 166 48.10 4.64 -63.88
C ASP A 166 48.95 5.87 -63.51
N VAL A 167 48.58 6.57 -62.44
CA VAL A 167 49.32 7.73 -61.94
C VAL A 167 50.63 7.30 -61.29
N VAL A 168 50.65 6.26 -60.46
CA VAL A 168 51.89 5.81 -59.79
C VAL A 168 52.92 5.32 -60.80
N ASP A 169 52.46 4.68 -61.89
CA ASP A 169 53.32 4.15 -62.95
C ASP A 169 53.71 5.20 -64.02
N ALA A 170 53.10 6.40 -63.99
CA ALA A 170 53.43 7.47 -64.93
C ALA A 170 54.83 8.06 -64.69
N PRO A 171 55.60 8.36 -65.76
CA PRO A 171 56.90 9.02 -65.61
C PRO A 171 56.72 10.49 -65.22
N PHE A 172 57.15 10.87 -64.01
CA PHE A 172 57.17 12.26 -63.54
C PHE A 172 58.57 12.89 -63.64
N ASP A 173 58.61 14.13 -64.10
CA ASP A 173 59.84 14.93 -64.18
C ASP A 173 60.35 15.41 -62.81
N SER A 174 59.50 15.41 -61.77
CA SER A 174 59.87 15.81 -60.41
C SER A 174 59.10 15.05 -59.32
N VAL A 175 59.74 14.84 -58.17
CA VAL A 175 59.10 14.26 -56.96
C VAL A 175 57.94 15.14 -56.49
N ALA A 176 58.04 16.45 -56.66
CA ALA A 176 56.96 17.39 -56.32
C ALA A 176 55.70 17.14 -57.18
N GLY A 177 55.86 16.80 -58.47
CA GLY A 177 54.76 16.43 -59.36
C GLY A 177 54.06 15.16 -58.89
N LEU A 178 54.82 14.10 -58.61
CA LEU A 178 54.27 12.83 -58.08
C LEU A 178 53.50 13.05 -56.77
N VAL A 179 54.08 13.79 -55.81
CA VAL A 179 53.43 14.08 -54.53
C VAL A 179 52.15 14.90 -54.72
N THR A 180 52.16 15.87 -55.62
CA THR A 180 50.99 16.72 -55.88
C THR A 180 49.88 15.92 -56.55
N GLN A 181 50.21 15.09 -57.55
CA GLN A 181 49.24 14.24 -58.24
C GLN A 181 48.60 13.20 -57.30
N LEU A 182 49.39 12.61 -56.39
CA LEU A 182 48.90 11.68 -55.37
C LEU A 182 48.11 12.37 -54.24
N ALA A 183 48.34 13.66 -53.99
CA ALA A 183 47.63 14.39 -52.95
C ALA A 183 46.14 14.53 -53.25
N TYR A 184 45.74 14.77 -54.51
CA TYR A 184 44.33 14.89 -54.91
C TYR A 184 43.46 13.68 -54.50
N PRO A 185 43.74 12.44 -54.94
CA PRO A 185 42.91 11.28 -54.59
C PRO A 185 42.93 10.97 -53.09
N VAL A 186 44.06 11.22 -52.40
CA VAL A 186 44.14 11.05 -50.94
C VAL A 186 43.25 12.05 -50.21
N MET A 187 43.23 13.30 -50.65
CA MET A 187 42.41 14.35 -50.04
C MET A 187 40.92 14.17 -50.36
N ASP A 188 40.58 13.67 -51.55
CA ASP A 188 39.22 13.24 -51.90
C ASP A 188 38.72 12.15 -50.96
N VAL A 189 39.50 11.09 -50.77
CA VAL A 189 39.16 9.99 -49.84
C VAL A 189 38.96 10.51 -48.42
N ALA A 190 39.82 11.41 -47.94
CA ALA A 190 39.68 12.02 -46.63
C ALA A 190 38.38 12.84 -46.51
N LEU A 191 38.06 13.63 -47.54
CA LEU A 191 36.85 14.44 -47.62
C LEU A 191 35.58 13.56 -47.64
N PHE A 192 35.56 12.50 -48.46
CA PHE A 192 34.45 11.54 -48.52
C PHE A 192 34.28 10.75 -47.24
N THR A 193 35.35 10.38 -46.57
CA THR A 193 35.29 9.68 -45.28
C THR A 193 34.54 10.54 -44.25
N VAL A 194 34.88 11.84 -44.17
CA VAL A 194 34.21 12.78 -43.26
C VAL A 194 32.77 13.05 -43.69
N ALA A 195 32.51 13.18 -44.99
CA ALA A 195 31.17 13.37 -45.54
C ALA A 195 30.26 12.16 -45.31
N ALA A 196 30.77 10.95 -45.49
CA ALA A 196 30.06 9.70 -45.23
C ALA A 196 29.62 9.62 -43.76
N ARG A 197 30.48 10.04 -42.83
CA ARG A 197 30.12 10.14 -41.41
C ARG A 197 28.93 11.05 -41.16
N LEU A 198 28.81 12.15 -41.92
CA LEU A 198 27.66 13.06 -41.85
C LEU A 198 26.38 12.40 -42.39
N VAL A 199 26.46 11.68 -43.51
CA VAL A 199 25.31 10.97 -44.12
C VAL A 199 24.82 9.82 -43.24
N VAL A 200 25.73 9.11 -42.58
CA VAL A 200 25.42 7.97 -41.72
C VAL A 200 24.74 8.44 -40.45
N ASN A 201 25.23 9.51 -39.82
CA ASN A 201 24.68 10.00 -38.55
C ASN A 201 23.41 10.83 -38.71
N MET A 202 23.15 11.37 -39.91
CA MET A 202 22.00 12.22 -40.14
C MET A 202 20.95 11.52 -41.00
N HIS A 203 19.74 11.41 -40.47
CA HIS A 203 18.57 11.21 -41.31
C HIS A 203 18.54 12.39 -42.30
N LEU A 204 18.67 12.12 -43.61
CA LEU A 204 18.72 13.11 -44.71
C LEU A 204 17.44 13.96 -44.85
N ARG A 205 16.63 14.11 -43.81
CA ARG A 205 15.47 15.00 -43.78
C ARG A 205 15.87 16.48 -43.84
N HIS A 206 17.04 16.84 -43.30
CA HIS A 206 17.58 18.19 -43.42
C HIS A 206 18.17 18.43 -44.81
N ARG A 207 17.45 19.23 -45.61
CA ARG A 207 17.79 19.52 -47.01
C ARG A 207 19.15 20.18 -47.23
N PRO A 208 19.62 21.13 -46.38
CA PRO A 208 20.93 21.76 -46.56
C PRO A 208 22.09 20.75 -46.52
N PHE A 209 22.05 19.77 -45.60
CA PHE A 209 23.10 18.76 -45.50
C PHE A 209 23.06 17.80 -46.68
N GLY A 210 21.85 17.44 -47.16
CA GLY A 210 21.71 16.67 -48.40
C GLY A 210 22.34 17.39 -49.61
N MET A 211 22.17 18.71 -49.70
CA MET A 211 22.81 19.53 -50.74
C MET A 211 24.35 19.56 -50.58
N LEU A 212 24.88 19.68 -49.37
CA LEU A 212 26.33 19.61 -49.12
C LEU A 212 26.92 18.26 -49.54
N VAL A 213 26.25 17.15 -49.19
CA VAL A 213 26.67 15.81 -49.59
C VAL A 213 26.61 15.65 -51.11
N ALA A 214 25.56 16.16 -51.75
CA ALA A 214 25.45 16.17 -53.21
C ALA A 214 26.55 17.01 -53.87
N ALA A 215 26.93 18.15 -53.26
CA ALA A 215 28.02 18.99 -53.74
C ALA A 215 29.36 18.27 -53.69
N LEU A 216 29.65 17.58 -52.58
CA LEU A 216 30.85 16.76 -52.44
C LEU A 216 30.83 15.58 -53.41
N GLY A 217 29.69 14.93 -53.61
CA GLY A 217 29.53 13.89 -54.64
C GLY A 217 29.79 14.42 -56.06
N SER A 218 29.34 15.65 -56.34
CA SER A 218 29.63 16.34 -57.61
C SER A 218 31.13 16.56 -57.78
N LEU A 219 31.83 17.04 -56.74
CA LEU A 219 33.29 17.18 -56.76
C LEU A 219 34.00 15.83 -57.05
N ALA A 220 33.60 14.74 -56.40
CA ALA A 220 34.14 13.39 -56.66
C ALA A 220 34.07 13.00 -58.14
N ILE A 221 32.88 13.22 -58.73
CA ILE A 221 32.62 12.84 -60.11
C ILE A 221 33.48 13.68 -61.04
N ALA A 222 33.62 14.98 -60.76
CA ALA A 222 34.48 15.88 -61.50
C ALA A 222 35.94 15.43 -61.44
N ASP A 223 36.48 15.19 -60.24
CA ASP A 223 37.88 14.83 -60.02
C ASP A 223 38.22 13.45 -60.60
N THR A 224 37.30 12.48 -60.47
CA THR A 224 37.47 11.14 -61.07
C THR A 224 37.42 11.21 -62.59
N ALA A 225 36.47 11.96 -63.16
CA ALA A 225 36.37 12.12 -64.61
C ALA A 225 37.58 12.89 -65.17
N TYR A 226 38.01 13.95 -64.48
CA TYR A 226 39.22 14.70 -64.82
C TYR A 226 40.45 13.79 -64.77
N GLY A 227 40.66 13.03 -63.70
CA GLY A 227 41.76 12.08 -63.57
C GLY A 227 41.80 11.09 -64.74
N PHE A 228 40.66 10.48 -65.07
CA PHE A 228 40.54 9.53 -66.18
C PHE A 228 40.78 10.15 -67.56
N TYR A 229 40.24 11.34 -67.86
CA TYR A 229 40.47 12.00 -69.15
C TYR A 229 41.89 12.57 -69.26
N ASN A 230 42.46 13.01 -68.15
CA ASN A 230 43.81 13.57 -68.08
C ASN A 230 44.88 12.49 -68.30
N THR A 231 44.73 11.29 -67.73
CA THR A 231 45.65 10.16 -68.00
C THR A 231 45.63 9.73 -69.47
N GLN A 232 44.48 9.87 -70.14
CA GLN A 232 44.35 9.60 -71.58
C GLN A 232 44.80 10.76 -72.48
N GLY A 233 45.12 11.92 -71.91
CA GLY A 233 45.46 13.13 -72.68
C GLY A 233 44.31 13.67 -73.53
N THR A 234 43.06 13.35 -73.18
CA THR A 234 41.85 13.72 -73.95
C THR A 234 41.02 14.81 -73.29
N PHE A 235 41.46 15.33 -72.14
CA PHE A 235 40.75 16.38 -71.44
C PHE A 235 40.83 17.70 -72.21
N GLU A 236 39.67 18.25 -72.57
CA GLU A 236 39.53 19.63 -73.03
C GLU A 236 38.60 20.39 -72.07
N THR A 237 38.84 21.68 -71.89
CA THR A 237 37.93 22.48 -71.06
C THR A 237 36.56 22.62 -71.73
N GLY A 238 35.49 22.64 -70.93
CA GLY A 238 34.11 22.59 -71.40
C GLY A 238 33.58 21.18 -71.59
N MET A 239 34.36 20.16 -71.24
CA MET A 239 33.88 18.78 -71.11
C MET A 239 33.09 18.58 -69.81
N TYR A 240 32.54 17.38 -69.64
CA TYR A 240 31.68 17.02 -68.51
C TYR A 240 32.26 17.30 -67.10
N PRO A 241 33.58 17.23 -66.81
CA PRO A 241 34.12 17.54 -65.48
C PRO A 241 33.76 18.96 -64.99
N ASP A 242 33.79 19.96 -65.88
CA ASP A 242 33.43 21.35 -65.56
C ASP A 242 32.00 21.47 -65.03
N PHE A 243 31.08 20.64 -65.52
CA PHE A 243 29.68 20.65 -65.08
C PHE A 243 29.59 20.25 -63.61
N PHE A 244 30.37 19.25 -63.23
CA PHE A 244 30.38 18.70 -61.88
C PHE A 244 31.16 19.58 -60.89
N TRP A 245 32.23 20.26 -61.31
CA TRP A 245 32.88 21.30 -60.48
C TRP A 245 31.99 22.52 -60.28
N LEU A 246 31.25 22.97 -61.31
CA LEU A 246 30.23 24.01 -61.12
C LEU A 246 29.12 23.54 -60.19
N GLY A 247 28.70 22.27 -60.29
CA GLY A 247 27.76 21.64 -59.36
C GLY A 247 28.19 21.75 -57.90
N PHE A 248 29.49 21.61 -57.60
CA PHE A 248 30.05 21.81 -56.26
C PHE A 248 29.79 23.24 -55.76
N TYR A 249 30.14 24.27 -56.54
CA TYR A 249 29.86 25.67 -56.18
C TYR A 249 28.36 25.95 -55.99
N VAL A 250 27.53 25.52 -56.94
CA VAL A 250 26.08 25.79 -56.96
C VAL A 250 25.40 25.19 -55.73
N LEU A 251 25.69 23.93 -55.40
CA LEU A 251 25.04 23.23 -54.31
C LEU A 251 25.50 23.73 -52.93
N PHE A 252 26.78 24.12 -52.76
CA PHE A 252 27.26 24.76 -51.53
C PHE A 252 26.57 26.12 -51.28
N GLY A 253 26.43 26.94 -52.32
CA GLY A 253 25.69 28.21 -52.23
C GLY A 253 24.21 28.01 -51.87
N ALA A 254 23.57 27.00 -52.47
CA ALA A 254 22.17 26.67 -52.20
C ALA A 254 21.95 26.19 -50.77
N ALA A 255 22.86 25.34 -50.26
CA ALA A 255 22.80 24.82 -48.90
C ALA A 255 22.84 25.95 -47.85
N ALA A 256 23.70 26.95 -48.03
CA ALA A 256 23.84 28.08 -47.10
C ALA A 256 22.64 29.04 -47.14
N LEU A 257 22.03 29.24 -48.31
CA LEU A 257 20.86 30.09 -48.49
C LEU A 257 19.56 29.41 -48.05
N HIS A 258 19.54 28.08 -47.92
CA HIS A 258 18.33 27.36 -47.55
C HIS A 258 17.86 27.72 -46.12
N PRO A 259 16.55 27.98 -45.89
CA PRO A 259 16.04 28.43 -44.58
C PRO A 259 16.27 27.46 -43.43
N GLU A 260 16.41 26.16 -43.69
CA GLU A 260 16.73 25.17 -42.65
C GLU A 260 18.20 25.21 -42.19
N SER A 261 19.08 25.95 -42.87
CA SER A 261 20.47 26.17 -42.41
C SER A 261 20.55 26.85 -41.05
N GLN A 262 19.44 27.42 -40.57
CA GLN A 262 19.30 28.08 -39.27
C GLN A 262 19.37 27.14 -38.07
N ARG A 263 18.89 25.90 -38.22
CA ARG A 263 18.74 24.94 -37.11
C ARG A 263 20.04 24.15 -36.91
N SER A 264 20.44 23.97 -35.65
CA SER A 264 21.46 22.96 -35.34
C SER A 264 20.90 21.57 -35.61
N ALA A 265 21.74 20.74 -36.21
CA ALA A 265 21.48 19.35 -36.51
C ALA A 265 21.20 18.47 -35.27
N ALA A 266 21.45 19.00 -34.06
CA ALA A 266 21.17 18.35 -32.78
C ALA A 266 19.69 18.45 -32.31
N ALA A 267 18.83 19.20 -33.02
CA ALA A 267 17.46 19.47 -32.58
C ALA A 267 16.45 18.35 -32.92
N ASP A 268 16.80 17.43 -33.81
CA ASP A 268 15.97 16.26 -34.14
C ASP A 268 16.48 15.04 -33.34
N GLU A 269 15.57 14.35 -32.65
CA GLU A 269 15.84 13.24 -31.74
C GLU A 269 16.87 12.24 -32.31
N LEU A 270 18.01 12.12 -31.62
CA LEU A 270 18.96 11.03 -31.82
C LEU A 270 18.26 9.71 -31.47
N VAL A 271 17.70 9.05 -32.47
CA VAL A 271 17.19 7.68 -32.31
C VAL A 271 18.39 6.77 -32.03
N GLU A 272 18.49 6.32 -30.79
CA GLU A 272 19.56 5.43 -30.34
C GLU A 272 19.57 4.11 -31.13
N GLY A 273 20.73 3.80 -31.72
CA GLY A 273 21.21 2.42 -31.84
C GLY A 273 20.63 1.51 -32.94
N ARG A 274 19.73 1.97 -33.81
CA ARG A 274 19.20 1.13 -34.92
C ARG A 274 19.89 1.43 -36.25
N LEU A 275 20.45 0.39 -36.89
CA LEU A 275 20.82 0.45 -38.30
C LEU A 275 19.56 0.70 -39.14
N THR A 276 19.57 1.77 -39.93
CA THR A 276 18.53 2.02 -40.92
C THR A 276 18.75 1.15 -42.15
N GLY A 277 17.68 0.76 -42.85
CA GLY A 277 17.80 -0.01 -44.11
C GLY A 277 18.70 0.68 -45.14
N ARG A 278 18.74 2.02 -45.15
CA ARG A 278 19.64 2.82 -45.99
C ARG A 278 21.11 2.60 -45.65
N GLN A 279 21.47 2.56 -44.37
CA GLN A 279 22.86 2.31 -43.93
C GLN A 279 23.33 0.91 -44.35
N LEU A 280 22.46 -0.10 -44.24
CA LEU A 280 22.76 -1.45 -44.69
C LEU A 280 23.05 -1.50 -46.21
N VAL A 281 22.24 -0.80 -47.02
CA VAL A 281 22.47 -0.71 -48.46
C VAL A 281 23.80 -0.02 -48.78
N ILE A 282 24.12 1.10 -48.10
CA ILE A 282 25.39 1.81 -48.30
C ILE A 282 26.59 0.91 -47.96
N MET A 283 26.55 0.19 -46.83
CA MET A 283 27.63 -0.73 -46.45
C MET A 283 27.76 -1.88 -47.45
N PHE A 284 26.64 -2.46 -47.88
CA PHE A 284 26.64 -3.53 -48.88
C PHE A 284 27.28 -3.07 -50.20
N VAL A 285 26.86 -1.91 -50.71
CA VAL A 285 27.42 -1.33 -51.93
C VAL A 285 28.91 -1.01 -51.76
N ALA A 286 29.32 -0.40 -50.64
CA ALA A 286 30.72 -0.08 -50.36
C ALA A 286 31.61 -1.35 -50.32
N THR A 287 31.11 -2.45 -49.77
CA THR A 287 31.85 -3.72 -49.69
C THR A 287 32.06 -4.35 -51.08
N LEU A 288 31.09 -4.18 -51.97
CA LEU A 288 31.15 -4.72 -53.33
C LEU A 288 31.86 -3.80 -54.31
N ALA A 289 32.00 -2.51 -54.02
CA ALA A 289 32.54 -1.53 -54.96
C ALA A 289 33.93 -1.90 -55.47
N VAL A 290 34.87 -2.14 -54.56
CA VAL A 290 36.28 -2.46 -54.90
C VAL A 290 36.40 -3.74 -55.77
N PRO A 291 35.87 -4.91 -55.36
CA PRO A 291 35.99 -6.12 -56.18
C PRO A 291 35.19 -6.06 -57.49
N MET A 292 34.07 -5.34 -57.52
CA MET A 292 33.30 -5.15 -58.77
C MET A 292 34.07 -4.29 -59.77
N VAL A 293 34.71 -3.22 -59.30
CA VAL A 293 35.49 -2.34 -60.18
C VAL A 293 36.76 -3.06 -60.68
N ASP A 294 37.46 -3.78 -59.81
CA ASP A 294 38.59 -4.65 -60.17
C ASP A 294 38.22 -5.70 -61.23
N LEU A 295 37.00 -6.24 -61.19
CA LEU A 295 36.53 -7.21 -62.18
C LEU A 295 36.40 -6.64 -63.60
N PHE A 296 36.01 -5.37 -63.74
CA PHE A 296 35.74 -4.73 -65.03
C PHE A 296 36.89 -3.86 -65.54
N TRP A 297 37.66 -3.24 -64.63
CA TRP A 297 38.72 -2.28 -64.93
C TRP A 297 40.08 -2.66 -64.32
N GLY A 298 40.17 -3.70 -63.50
CA GLY A 298 41.38 -4.02 -62.74
C GLY A 298 42.53 -4.57 -63.58
N ASN A 299 43.72 -4.06 -63.28
CA ASN A 299 44.99 -4.59 -63.77
C ASN A 299 45.44 -5.75 -62.86
N PRO A 300 46.03 -6.84 -63.39
CA PRO A 300 46.64 -7.88 -62.55
C PRO A 300 47.61 -7.36 -61.48
N ALA A 301 48.23 -6.20 -61.68
CA ALA A 301 49.11 -5.53 -60.71
C ALA A 301 48.36 -5.02 -59.45
N ASP A 302 47.08 -4.64 -59.57
CA ASP A 302 46.27 -4.06 -58.48
C ASP A 302 45.67 -5.09 -57.52
N ARG A 303 45.66 -6.37 -57.91
CA ARG A 303 45.03 -7.47 -57.15
C ARG A 303 45.44 -7.52 -55.66
N PRO A 304 46.71 -7.27 -55.26
CA PRO A 304 47.07 -7.23 -53.85
C PRO A 304 46.32 -6.14 -53.07
N ILE A 305 46.12 -4.97 -53.67
CA ILE A 305 45.44 -3.82 -53.05
C ILE A 305 43.94 -4.08 -52.98
N THR A 306 43.34 -4.63 -54.04
CA THR A 306 41.94 -5.08 -54.05
C THR A 306 41.67 -6.12 -52.95
N ILE A 307 42.55 -7.11 -52.77
CA ILE A 307 42.44 -8.13 -51.73
C ILE A 307 42.55 -7.51 -50.33
N VAL A 308 43.54 -6.65 -50.10
CA VAL A 308 43.74 -6.00 -48.78
C VAL A 308 42.57 -5.08 -48.44
N ALA A 309 42.10 -4.26 -49.38
CA ALA A 309 40.94 -3.40 -49.19
C ALA A 309 39.68 -4.21 -48.88
N SER A 310 39.42 -5.29 -49.63
CA SER A 310 38.27 -6.17 -49.41
C SER A 310 38.32 -6.87 -48.05
N ALA A 311 39.51 -7.33 -47.62
CA ALA A 311 39.70 -7.95 -46.30
C ALA A 311 39.48 -6.95 -45.15
N LEU A 312 39.96 -5.71 -45.29
CA LEU A 312 39.73 -4.63 -44.32
C LEU A 312 38.25 -4.25 -44.23
N LEU A 313 37.56 -4.12 -45.37
CA LEU A 313 36.12 -3.86 -45.40
C LEU A 313 35.34 -4.96 -44.69
N PHE A 314 35.66 -6.23 -44.96
CA PHE A 314 35.05 -7.38 -44.27
C PHE A 314 35.27 -7.32 -42.75
N LEU A 315 36.51 -7.04 -42.30
CA LEU A 315 36.83 -6.92 -40.87
C LEU A 315 36.04 -5.79 -40.20
N LEU A 316 35.96 -4.61 -40.83
CA LEU A 316 35.21 -3.48 -40.29
C LEU A 316 33.71 -3.77 -40.18
N ILE A 317 33.13 -4.49 -41.13
CA ILE A 317 31.73 -4.92 -41.09
C ILE A 317 31.50 -5.91 -39.95
N LEU A 318 32.42 -6.86 -39.74
CA LEU A 318 32.34 -7.78 -38.59
C LEU A 318 32.38 -7.02 -37.26
N LEU A 319 33.30 -6.07 -37.10
CA LEU A 319 33.36 -5.19 -35.92
C LEU A 319 32.07 -4.40 -35.76
N ARG A 320 31.47 -3.94 -36.86
CA ARG A 320 30.20 -3.21 -36.83
C ARG A 320 29.05 -4.08 -36.36
N VAL A 321 28.90 -5.29 -36.92
CA VAL A 321 27.88 -6.26 -36.51
C VAL A 321 28.03 -6.62 -35.04
N PHE A 322 29.26 -6.86 -34.56
CA PHE A 322 29.54 -7.14 -33.14
C PHE A 322 29.18 -5.96 -32.22
N SER A 323 29.43 -4.73 -32.66
CA SER A 323 29.04 -3.54 -31.89
C SER A 323 27.52 -3.43 -31.71
N LEU A 324 26.75 -3.86 -32.72
CA LEU A 324 25.29 -3.82 -32.71
C LEU A 324 24.68 -4.91 -31.83
N THR A 325 25.22 -6.13 -31.86
CA THR A 325 24.76 -7.20 -30.98
C THR A 325 24.98 -6.84 -29.51
N LYS A 326 26.14 -6.25 -29.18
CA LYS A 326 26.44 -5.78 -27.82
C LYS A 326 25.54 -4.60 -27.40
N ALA A 327 25.22 -3.69 -28.32
CA ALA A 327 24.29 -2.60 -28.06
C ALA A 327 22.85 -3.12 -27.83
N LEU A 328 22.43 -4.14 -28.60
CA LEU A 328 21.14 -4.82 -28.42
C LEU A 328 21.06 -5.54 -27.06
N GLU A 329 22.13 -6.20 -26.63
CA GLU A 329 22.21 -6.84 -25.31
C GLU A 329 22.07 -5.82 -24.18
N ASN A 330 22.88 -4.75 -24.20
CA ASN A 330 22.81 -3.68 -23.19
C ASN A 330 21.43 -2.99 -23.17
N GLY A 331 20.82 -2.76 -24.35
CA GLY A 331 19.48 -2.20 -24.46
C GLY A 331 18.40 -3.13 -23.90
N ARG A 332 18.54 -4.45 -24.10
CA ARG A 332 17.64 -5.45 -23.50
C ARG A 332 17.76 -5.49 -21.99
N ASP A 333 18.96 -5.36 -21.43
CA ASP A 333 19.16 -5.35 -19.98
C ASP A 333 18.62 -4.06 -19.35
N ARG A 334 18.76 -2.92 -20.02
CA ARG A 334 18.16 -1.65 -19.58
C ARG A 334 16.63 -1.67 -19.65
N LEU A 335 16.06 -2.18 -20.75
CA LEU A 335 14.61 -2.37 -20.88
C LEU A 335 14.07 -3.39 -19.88
N ARG A 336 14.82 -4.46 -19.58
CA ARG A 336 14.48 -5.41 -18.51
C ARG A 336 14.50 -4.75 -17.15
N HIS A 337 15.50 -3.91 -16.86
CA HIS A 337 15.58 -3.18 -15.60
C HIS A 337 14.42 -2.18 -15.46
N GLU A 338 14.13 -1.38 -16.49
CA GLU A 338 13.01 -0.42 -16.52
C GLU A 338 11.63 -1.11 -16.49
N ALA A 339 11.51 -2.32 -17.06
CA ALA A 339 10.28 -3.11 -16.98
C ALA A 339 10.07 -3.79 -15.61
N THR A 340 11.09 -3.81 -14.74
CA THR A 340 11.04 -4.53 -13.45
C THR A 340 11.30 -3.65 -12.22
N HIS A 341 11.82 -2.43 -12.40
CA HIS A 341 12.16 -1.50 -11.31
C HIS A 341 11.49 -0.14 -11.52
N ASP A 342 11.17 0.54 -10.43
CA ASP A 342 10.67 1.92 -10.43
C ASP A 342 11.80 2.90 -10.74
N SER A 343 11.60 3.75 -11.76
CA SER A 343 12.64 4.68 -12.25
C SER A 343 13.03 5.78 -11.25
N LEU A 344 12.16 6.11 -10.28
CA LEU A 344 12.43 7.16 -9.30
C LEU A 344 13.20 6.64 -8.08
N THR A 345 12.78 5.50 -7.54
CA THR A 345 13.29 4.93 -6.29
C THR A 345 14.31 3.82 -6.50
N GLY A 346 14.34 3.19 -7.68
CA GLY A 346 15.18 2.03 -7.96
C GLY A 346 14.71 0.73 -7.31
N LEU A 347 13.58 0.74 -6.59
CA LEU A 347 12.95 -0.45 -6.01
C LEU A 347 12.30 -1.32 -7.09
N CYS A 348 11.91 -2.55 -6.72
CA CYS A 348 11.04 -3.37 -7.57
C CYS A 348 9.75 -2.60 -7.92
N ASN A 349 9.27 -2.73 -9.15
CA ASN A 349 7.96 -2.23 -9.53
C ASN A 349 6.87 -3.27 -9.23
N ARG A 350 5.59 -2.91 -9.43
CA ARG A 350 4.45 -3.81 -9.20
C ARG A 350 4.59 -5.16 -9.93
N THR A 351 5.10 -5.17 -11.16
CA THR A 351 5.26 -6.39 -11.96
C THR A 351 6.30 -7.33 -11.36
N LEU A 352 7.48 -6.82 -11.02
CA LEU A 352 8.52 -7.64 -10.39
C LEU A 352 8.11 -8.07 -8.97
N PHE A 353 7.41 -7.23 -8.22
CA PHE A 353 6.90 -7.61 -6.91
C PHE A 353 5.93 -8.78 -6.99
N ALA A 354 4.95 -8.74 -7.90
CA ALA A 354 3.98 -9.82 -8.05
C ALA A 354 4.66 -11.14 -8.48
N ASP A 355 5.65 -11.07 -9.38
CA ASP A 355 6.42 -12.25 -9.81
C ASP A 355 7.27 -12.85 -8.66
N ARG A 356 7.88 -11.99 -7.84
CA ARG A 356 8.60 -12.41 -6.63
C ARG A 356 7.67 -13.03 -5.59
N THR A 357 6.49 -12.45 -5.37
CA THR A 357 5.46 -13.04 -4.49
C THR A 357 4.99 -14.38 -5.04
N ALA A 358 4.75 -14.50 -6.34
CA ALA A 358 4.37 -15.76 -6.99
C ALA A 358 5.44 -16.84 -6.82
N THR A 359 6.71 -16.46 -6.96
CA THR A 359 7.85 -17.37 -6.77
C THR A 359 7.97 -17.79 -5.32
N ALA A 360 7.88 -16.84 -4.38
CA ALA A 360 7.95 -17.12 -2.96
C ALA A 360 6.77 -17.99 -2.47
N LEU A 361 5.56 -17.82 -3.01
CA LEU A 361 4.41 -18.71 -2.72
C LEU A 361 4.63 -20.14 -3.26
N ARG A 362 5.28 -20.30 -4.43
CA ARG A 362 5.61 -21.63 -4.97
C ARG A 362 6.75 -22.32 -4.23
N GLU A 363 7.70 -21.53 -3.73
CA GLU A 363 8.91 -22.01 -3.04
C GLU A 363 8.73 -22.08 -1.52
N ALA A 364 7.62 -21.57 -0.99
CA ALA A 364 7.30 -21.61 0.43
C ALA A 364 7.33 -23.06 0.93
N SER A 365 8.13 -23.31 1.97
CA SER A 365 8.17 -24.58 2.68
C SER A 365 7.18 -24.58 3.85
N ASP A 366 6.73 -25.76 4.29
CA ASP A 366 5.89 -25.96 5.49
C ASP A 366 6.39 -25.28 6.80
N ASP A 367 7.60 -24.71 6.80
CA ASP A 367 8.29 -24.18 7.97
C ASP A 367 8.37 -22.63 7.99
N HIS A 368 7.85 -21.94 6.96
CA HIS A 368 7.88 -20.47 6.87
C HIS A 368 6.53 -19.88 6.47
N THR A 369 6.17 -18.77 7.12
CA THR A 369 4.98 -17.98 6.79
C THR A 369 5.37 -16.86 5.82
N LEU A 370 4.61 -16.71 4.74
CA LEU A 370 4.76 -15.61 3.79
C LEU A 370 3.79 -14.49 4.16
N ALA A 371 4.29 -13.26 4.20
CA ALA A 371 3.47 -12.09 4.50
C ALA A 371 3.74 -10.94 3.51
N VAL A 372 2.66 -10.26 3.13
CA VAL A 372 2.71 -9.04 2.32
C VAL A 372 2.24 -7.88 3.19
N LEU A 373 3.07 -6.83 3.26
CA LEU A 373 2.72 -5.56 3.84
C LEU A 373 2.49 -4.57 2.70
N PHE A 374 1.30 -4.01 2.62
CA PHE A 374 0.96 -2.89 1.74
C PHE A 374 1.06 -1.61 2.56
N ILE A 375 1.81 -0.63 2.07
CA ILE A 375 2.21 0.56 2.82
C ILE A 375 1.86 1.79 1.99
N ASP A 376 1.18 2.75 2.59
CA ASP A 376 0.84 4.01 1.94
C ASP A 376 1.29 5.19 2.81
N LEU A 377 1.90 6.21 2.19
CA LEU A 377 2.34 7.42 2.87
C LEU A 377 1.16 8.36 3.15
N ASP A 378 0.86 8.57 4.43
CA ASP A 378 -0.25 9.41 4.84
C ASP A 378 -0.02 10.88 4.41
N ASP A 379 -1.07 11.50 3.86
CA ASP A 379 -1.10 12.91 3.46
C ASP A 379 -0.03 13.32 2.43
N PHE A 380 0.52 12.37 1.66
CA PHE A 380 1.48 12.64 0.59
C PHE A 380 0.99 13.69 -0.41
N LYS A 381 -0.29 13.66 -0.77
CA LYS A 381 -0.90 14.66 -1.64
C LYS A 381 -0.81 16.07 -1.07
N VAL A 382 -1.05 16.23 0.24
CA VAL A 382 -0.95 17.54 0.91
C VAL A 382 0.49 18.05 0.85
N ILE A 383 1.48 17.17 0.99
CA ILE A 383 2.90 17.50 0.88
C ILE A 383 3.22 17.96 -0.55
N ASN A 384 2.75 17.23 -1.57
CA ASN A 384 2.92 17.61 -2.98
C ASN A 384 2.27 18.95 -3.31
N ASP A 385 1.04 19.17 -2.86
CA ASP A 385 0.29 20.40 -3.14
C ASP A 385 0.92 21.62 -2.41
N SER A 386 1.51 21.39 -1.22
CA SER A 386 2.10 22.45 -0.40
C SER A 386 3.56 22.79 -0.73
N LEU A 387 4.36 21.79 -1.12
CA LEU A 387 5.81 21.92 -1.31
C LEU A 387 6.27 21.66 -2.76
N GLY A 388 5.38 21.22 -3.64
CA GLY A 388 5.63 20.90 -5.04
C GLY A 388 6.15 19.48 -5.27
N HIS A 389 5.96 18.97 -6.49
CA HIS A 389 6.30 17.59 -6.86
C HIS A 389 7.75 17.19 -6.61
N PHE A 390 8.71 18.12 -6.72
CA PHE A 390 10.12 17.82 -6.41
C PHE A 390 10.32 17.40 -4.95
N ALA A 391 9.61 18.02 -4.01
CA ALA A 391 9.68 17.64 -2.60
C ALA A 391 9.03 16.28 -2.36
N GLY A 392 7.95 15.96 -3.08
CA GLY A 392 7.35 14.62 -3.06
C GLY A 392 8.28 13.55 -3.62
N ASP A 393 9.00 13.84 -4.70
CA ASP A 393 9.97 12.91 -5.29
C ASP A 393 11.12 12.58 -4.33
N GLU A 394 11.65 13.60 -3.63
CA GLU A 394 12.68 13.40 -2.61
C GLU A 394 12.14 12.65 -1.38
N LEU A 395 10.88 12.90 -0.99
CA LEU A 395 10.20 12.14 0.06
C LEU A 395 10.07 10.66 -0.32
N LEU A 396 9.69 10.34 -1.55
CA LEU A 396 9.56 8.97 -2.05
C LEU A 396 10.93 8.25 -2.09
N LYS A 397 11.99 8.96 -2.49
CA LYS A 397 13.35 8.42 -2.45
C LYS A 397 13.80 8.11 -1.03
N GLU A 398 13.62 9.03 -0.08
CA GLU A 398 13.99 8.78 1.32
C GLU A 398 13.15 7.66 1.95
N ALA A 399 11.83 7.62 1.67
CA ALA A 399 10.95 6.54 2.09
C ALA A 399 11.46 5.18 1.58
N SER A 400 11.88 5.10 0.31
CA SER A 400 12.44 3.87 -0.26
C SER A 400 13.69 3.39 0.50
N VAL A 401 14.61 4.30 0.84
CA VAL A 401 15.82 3.99 1.60
C VAL A 401 15.49 3.50 3.01
N ARG A 402 14.54 4.15 3.69
CA ARG A 402 14.11 3.75 5.03
C ARG A 402 13.44 2.38 5.03
N LEU A 403 12.52 2.14 4.11
CA LEU A 403 11.85 0.85 3.97
C LEU A 403 12.83 -0.28 3.69
N SER A 404 13.81 -0.08 2.79
CA SER A 404 14.86 -1.07 2.53
C SER A 404 15.74 -1.37 3.74
N ARG A 405 15.93 -0.42 4.67
CA ARG A 405 16.67 -0.64 5.93
C ARG A 405 15.83 -1.36 6.99
N CYS A 406 14.50 -1.34 6.85
CA CYS A 406 13.59 -2.00 7.79
C CYS A 406 13.41 -3.49 7.52
N VAL A 407 13.96 -4.03 6.43
CA VAL A 407 13.81 -5.44 6.04
C VAL A 407 15.17 -6.14 5.96
N ARG A 408 15.18 -7.47 6.04
CA ARG A 408 16.43 -8.27 6.00
C ARG A 408 16.80 -8.64 4.55
N PRO A 409 18.07 -9.04 4.29
CA PRO A 409 18.45 -9.62 3.02
C PRO A 409 17.59 -10.85 2.70
N GLY A 410 16.88 -10.83 1.58
CA GLY A 410 15.94 -11.87 1.15
C GLY A 410 14.49 -11.39 1.09
N ASP A 411 14.09 -10.41 1.91
CA ASP A 411 12.79 -9.75 1.77
C ASP A 411 12.82 -8.78 0.58
N VAL A 412 11.65 -8.52 -0.02
CA VAL A 412 11.55 -7.65 -1.21
C VAL A 412 10.79 -6.38 -0.85
N VAL A 413 11.35 -5.22 -1.21
CA VAL A 413 10.67 -3.93 -1.12
C VAL A 413 10.36 -3.44 -2.53
N ALA A 414 9.14 -2.99 -2.75
CA ALA A 414 8.66 -2.47 -4.01
C ALA A 414 7.94 -1.14 -3.84
N ARG A 415 7.91 -0.36 -4.92
CA ARG A 415 7.00 0.76 -5.10
C ARG A 415 5.95 0.37 -6.13
N LEU A 416 4.68 0.38 -5.73
CA LEU A 416 3.59 -0.09 -6.58
C LEU A 416 3.08 1.03 -7.50
N GLY A 417 3.18 2.29 -7.06
CA GLY A 417 2.81 3.49 -7.82
C GLY A 417 2.46 4.63 -6.86
N GLY A 418 2.57 5.89 -7.29
CA GLY A 418 2.24 7.04 -6.44
C GLY A 418 3.03 7.04 -5.12
N ASP A 419 2.30 7.06 -4.01
CA ASP A 419 2.73 6.97 -2.61
C ASP A 419 2.66 5.55 -2.01
N GLU A 420 2.35 4.54 -2.83
CA GLU A 420 2.18 3.15 -2.40
C GLU A 420 3.46 2.34 -2.52
N PHE A 421 3.81 1.67 -1.43
CA PHE A 421 4.91 0.73 -1.31
C PHE A 421 4.40 -0.64 -0.87
N ALA A 422 5.19 -1.68 -1.13
CA ALA A 422 4.91 -3.01 -0.62
C ALA A 422 6.18 -3.70 -0.14
N VAL A 423 6.04 -4.54 0.88
CA VAL A 423 7.09 -5.39 1.41
C VAL A 423 6.62 -6.84 1.42
N LEU A 424 7.43 -7.73 0.85
CA LEU A 424 7.24 -9.17 0.89
C LEU A 424 8.22 -9.79 1.88
N LEU A 425 7.69 -10.42 2.92
CA LEU A 425 8.45 -11.19 3.90
C LEU A 425 8.39 -12.66 3.50
N GLN A 426 9.54 -13.22 3.10
CA GLN A 426 9.61 -14.57 2.52
C GLN A 426 9.89 -15.69 3.52
N SER A 427 10.27 -15.34 4.75
CA SER A 427 10.65 -16.33 5.77
C SER A 427 10.21 -15.88 7.17
N ALA A 428 9.01 -15.33 7.30
CA ALA A 428 8.51 -14.96 8.62
C ALA A 428 8.30 -16.24 9.43
N VAL A 429 8.89 -16.31 10.62
CA VAL A 429 8.80 -17.52 11.46
C VAL A 429 7.40 -17.63 12.09
N ASP A 430 6.82 -16.48 12.44
CA ASP A 430 5.49 -16.36 13.01
C ASP A 430 4.90 -14.96 12.75
N ARG A 431 3.68 -14.73 13.25
CA ARG A 431 2.99 -13.44 13.16
C ARG A 431 3.72 -12.31 13.92
N ASN A 432 4.49 -12.62 14.95
CA ASN A 432 5.22 -11.61 15.74
C ASN A 432 6.39 -11.03 14.94
N ASP A 433 7.05 -11.84 14.11
CA ASP A 433 8.09 -11.37 13.19
C ASP A 433 7.53 -10.31 12.22
N VAL A 434 6.33 -10.56 11.68
CA VAL A 434 5.62 -9.62 10.81
C VAL A 434 5.26 -8.32 11.55
N ILE A 435 4.78 -8.42 12.80
CA ILE A 435 4.48 -7.25 13.65
C ILE A 435 5.73 -6.42 13.91
N SER A 436 6.86 -7.08 14.17
CA SER A 436 8.15 -6.42 14.42
C SER A 436 8.59 -5.60 13.22
N VAL A 437 8.50 -6.15 12.02
CA VAL A 437 8.79 -5.42 10.77
C VAL A 437 7.83 -4.24 10.59
N ALA A 438 6.52 -4.45 10.76
CA ALA A 438 5.52 -3.40 10.60
C ALA A 438 5.76 -2.21 11.56
N ARG A 439 6.06 -2.48 12.83
CA ARG A 439 6.41 -1.43 13.82
C ARG A 439 7.68 -0.70 13.44
N ARG A 440 8.73 -1.43 13.03
CA ARG A 440 9.98 -0.83 12.58
C ARG A 440 9.78 0.08 11.37
N VAL A 441 8.90 -0.29 10.44
CA VAL A 441 8.49 0.58 9.33
C VAL A 441 7.79 1.84 9.83
N LEU A 442 6.78 1.73 10.69
CA LEU A 442 6.07 2.89 11.25
C LEU A 442 7.04 3.86 11.96
N ASP A 443 7.91 3.33 12.82
CA ASP A 443 8.89 4.11 13.57
C ASP A 443 9.90 4.82 12.64
N ALA A 444 10.37 4.13 11.60
CA ALA A 444 11.29 4.71 10.62
C ALA A 444 10.63 5.82 9.80
N MET A 445 9.36 5.66 9.44
CA MET A 445 8.61 6.66 8.68
C MET A 445 8.27 7.88 9.54
N ALA A 446 7.96 7.71 10.83
CA ALA A 446 7.65 8.79 11.76
C ALA A 446 8.83 9.75 12.04
N GLN A 447 10.07 9.33 11.76
CA GLN A 447 11.24 10.21 11.89
C GLN A 447 11.17 11.38 10.89
N PRO A 448 11.57 12.61 11.27
CA PRO A 448 11.57 13.73 10.34
C PRO A 448 12.43 13.46 9.10
N ILE A 449 11.95 13.87 7.93
CA ILE A 449 12.61 13.74 6.62
C ILE A 449 13.08 15.13 6.20
N ASP A 450 14.39 15.27 5.97
CA ASP A 450 14.97 16.52 5.51
C ASP A 450 14.85 16.62 3.98
N LEU A 451 14.00 17.53 3.51
CA LEU A 451 13.80 17.81 2.08
C LEU A 451 14.60 19.07 1.67
N GLY A 452 15.75 19.29 2.32
CA GLY A 452 16.72 20.34 2.02
C GLY A 452 16.46 21.66 2.76
N ARG A 453 15.34 22.35 2.47
CA ARG A 453 15.02 23.64 3.13
C ARG A 453 14.07 23.53 4.33
N ARG A 454 13.44 22.36 4.52
CA ARG A 454 12.45 22.10 5.58
C ARG A 454 12.48 20.62 5.96
N SER A 455 12.28 20.36 7.24
CA SER A 455 12.05 19.02 7.77
C SER A 455 10.55 18.73 7.79
N VAL A 456 10.11 17.63 7.18
CA VAL A 456 8.71 17.19 7.14
C VAL A 456 8.56 15.91 7.96
N ARG A 457 7.48 15.78 8.74
CA ARG A 457 7.09 14.51 9.35
C ARG A 457 6.07 13.86 8.44
N ALA A 458 6.36 12.65 7.98
CA ALA A 458 5.40 11.79 7.28
C ALA A 458 5.01 10.64 8.22
N SER A 459 3.80 10.12 8.08
CA SER A 459 3.42 8.83 8.66
C SER A 459 3.05 7.87 7.52
N CYS A 460 2.84 6.60 7.84
CA CYS A 460 2.31 5.67 6.87
C CYS A 460 1.27 4.76 7.51
N SER A 461 0.33 4.29 6.69
CA SER A 461 -0.65 3.28 7.05
C SER A 461 -0.27 1.96 6.39
N ILE A 462 -0.31 0.88 7.16
CA ILE A 462 0.14 -0.45 6.72
C ILE A 462 -1.02 -1.46 6.79
N GLY A 463 -1.18 -2.25 5.76
CA GLY A 463 -2.08 -3.41 5.73
C GLY A 463 -1.28 -4.68 5.54
N ILE A 464 -1.62 -5.73 6.28
CA ILE A 464 -0.81 -6.95 6.34
C ILE A 464 -1.68 -8.14 5.98
N ALA A 465 -1.33 -8.87 4.93
CA ALA A 465 -1.91 -10.16 4.62
C ALA A 465 -0.88 -11.28 4.83
N ILE A 466 -1.30 -12.35 5.49
CA ILE A 466 -0.50 -13.55 5.71
C ILE A 466 -1.12 -14.67 4.89
N ASP A 467 -0.27 -15.46 4.22
CA ASP A 467 -0.69 -16.72 3.61
C ASP A 467 -0.90 -17.77 4.71
N LEU A 468 -2.16 -18.18 4.91
CA LEU A 468 -2.57 -19.13 5.97
C LEU A 468 -2.92 -20.53 5.42
N ASP A 469 -3.33 -20.59 4.16
CA ASP A 469 -3.74 -21.81 3.48
C ASP A 469 -2.99 -21.86 2.15
N GLU A 470 -2.33 -22.97 1.81
CA GLU A 470 -1.44 -23.21 0.63
C GLU A 470 -2.11 -23.01 -0.76
N THR A 471 -3.21 -22.27 -0.84
CA THR A 471 -4.05 -22.01 -2.02
C THR A 471 -4.24 -20.52 -2.33
N THR A 472 -3.63 -19.60 -1.58
CA THR A 472 -3.81 -18.16 -1.80
C THR A 472 -3.12 -17.68 -3.08
N GLU A 473 -3.90 -17.19 -4.04
CA GLU A 473 -3.35 -16.54 -5.24
C GLU A 473 -2.69 -15.20 -4.90
N VAL A 474 -1.64 -14.83 -5.65
CA VAL A 474 -0.87 -13.57 -5.47
C VAL A 474 -1.79 -12.34 -5.47
N GLU A 475 -2.73 -12.27 -6.41
CA GLU A 475 -3.67 -11.15 -6.50
C GLU A 475 -4.58 -11.07 -5.26
N THR A 476 -4.98 -12.21 -4.71
CA THR A 476 -5.78 -12.27 -3.48
C THR A 476 -4.97 -11.78 -2.29
N LEU A 477 -3.71 -12.18 -2.16
CA LEU A 477 -2.84 -11.74 -1.06
C LEU A 477 -2.56 -10.23 -1.11
N LEU A 478 -2.26 -9.71 -2.31
CA LEU A 478 -2.07 -8.26 -2.53
C LEU A 478 -3.36 -7.48 -2.22
N ARG A 479 -4.51 -7.95 -2.71
CA ARG A 479 -5.82 -7.32 -2.47
C ARG A 479 -6.17 -7.31 -0.98
N ASN A 480 -5.92 -8.41 -0.28
CA ASN A 480 -6.19 -8.53 1.14
C ASN A 480 -5.33 -7.55 1.95
N ALA A 481 -4.05 -7.40 1.58
CA ALA A 481 -3.16 -6.43 2.22
C ALA A 481 -3.59 -4.99 1.94
N ASP A 482 -4.03 -4.69 0.72
CA ASP A 482 -4.57 -3.38 0.32
C ASP A 482 -5.84 -3.01 1.12
N VAL A 483 -6.80 -3.95 1.23
CA VAL A 483 -8.03 -3.76 2.05
C VAL A 483 -7.68 -3.46 3.52
N ALA A 484 -6.73 -4.21 4.10
CA ALA A 484 -6.29 -3.97 5.46
C ALA A 484 -5.60 -2.60 5.62
N MET A 485 -4.85 -2.15 4.61
CA MET A 485 -4.17 -0.85 4.61
C MET A 485 -5.18 0.29 4.55
N TYR A 486 -6.18 0.18 3.69
CA TYR A 486 -7.28 1.13 3.61
C TYR A 486 -8.03 1.25 4.94
N LEU A 487 -8.35 0.13 5.59
CA LEU A 487 -8.98 0.16 6.90
C LEU A 487 -8.06 0.76 7.97
N SER A 488 -6.76 0.50 7.90
CA SER A 488 -5.76 1.11 8.79
C SER A 488 -5.81 2.65 8.70
N LYS A 489 -5.87 3.22 7.49
CA LYS A 489 -6.06 4.67 7.27
C LYS A 489 -7.34 5.16 7.92
N SER A 490 -8.46 4.46 7.69
CA SER A 490 -9.78 4.89 8.17
C SER A 490 -9.90 4.91 9.71
N ARG A 491 -9.08 4.12 10.41
CA ARG A 491 -9.06 3.97 11.87
C ARG A 491 -8.02 4.86 12.57
N GLY A 492 -7.50 5.88 11.90
CA GLY A 492 -6.68 6.91 12.53
C GLY A 492 -5.26 7.10 12.00
N LYS A 493 -4.92 6.52 10.82
CA LYS A 493 -3.59 6.62 10.16
C LYS A 493 -2.41 6.19 11.05
N GLY A 494 -1.19 6.18 10.52
CA GLY A 494 0.03 5.91 11.33
C GLY A 494 0.06 4.57 12.06
N ARG A 495 -0.65 3.56 11.55
CA ARG A 495 -0.81 2.25 12.20
C ARG A 495 -0.82 1.11 11.19
N PHE A 496 -0.83 -0.12 11.70
CA PHE A 496 -0.97 -1.32 10.88
C PHE A 496 -2.22 -2.12 11.25
N GLU A 497 -2.78 -2.82 10.26
CA GLU A 497 -3.89 -3.77 10.46
C GLU A 497 -3.60 -5.08 9.72
N PHE A 498 -3.97 -6.21 10.33
CA PHE A 498 -3.94 -7.50 9.67
C PHE A 498 -5.25 -7.75 8.95
N PHE A 499 -5.20 -8.27 7.73
CA PHE A 499 -6.39 -8.71 7.02
C PHE A 499 -7.11 -9.80 7.81
N GLU A 500 -8.41 -9.59 8.01
CA GLU A 500 -9.37 -10.57 8.49
C GLU A 500 -10.51 -10.64 7.47
N ALA A 501 -11.14 -11.81 7.25
CA ALA A 501 -12.14 -11.97 6.18
C ALA A 501 -13.27 -10.91 6.23
N ARG A 502 -13.73 -10.54 7.43
CA ARG A 502 -14.73 -9.48 7.67
C ARG A 502 -14.32 -8.08 7.18
N MET A 503 -13.04 -7.82 7.00
CA MET A 503 -12.53 -6.52 6.56
C MET A 503 -12.95 -6.16 5.15
N HIS A 504 -13.17 -7.16 4.28
CA HIS A 504 -13.65 -6.90 2.93
C HIS A 504 -15.08 -6.35 2.96
N GLU A 505 -15.92 -6.90 3.82
CA GLU A 505 -17.29 -6.45 4.05
C GLU A 505 -17.32 -5.06 4.69
N ASP A 506 -16.49 -4.80 5.71
CA ASP A 506 -16.35 -3.49 6.35
C ASP A 506 -15.93 -2.39 5.34
N ALA A 507 -15.02 -2.71 4.42
CA ALA A 507 -14.52 -1.76 3.42
C ALA A 507 -15.60 -1.42 2.37
N ILE A 508 -16.34 -2.43 1.88
CA ILE A 508 -17.48 -2.23 0.98
C ILE A 508 -18.57 -1.42 1.68
N GLU A 509 -18.91 -1.80 2.91
CA GLU A 509 -19.93 -1.11 3.70
C GLU A 509 -19.58 0.37 3.89
N ARG A 510 -18.31 0.69 4.13
CA ARG A 510 -17.84 2.07 4.27
C ARG A 510 -18.01 2.87 2.98
N LEU A 511 -17.79 2.26 1.81
CA LEU A 511 -18.01 2.91 0.51
C LEU A 511 -19.50 3.17 0.26
N ASP A 512 -20.36 2.20 0.58
CA ASP A 512 -21.81 2.36 0.46
C ASP A 512 -22.33 3.48 1.37
N LEU A 513 -21.93 3.48 2.64
CA LEU A 513 -22.32 4.52 3.60
C LEU A 513 -21.85 5.91 3.17
N LYS A 514 -20.69 6.01 2.51
CA LYS A 514 -20.18 7.27 1.97
C LYS A 514 -21.07 7.83 0.87
N ALA A 515 -21.57 6.97 -0.02
CA ALA A 515 -22.50 7.34 -1.08
C ALA A 515 -23.93 7.62 -0.56
N ASP A 516 -24.35 6.93 0.50
CA ASP A 516 -25.63 7.16 1.18
C ASP A 516 -25.63 8.51 1.93
N LEU A 517 -24.49 8.95 2.48
CA LEU A 517 -24.39 10.14 3.31
C LEU A 517 -24.71 11.46 2.58
N GLU A 518 -24.36 11.57 1.30
CA GLU A 518 -24.70 12.73 0.46
C GLU A 518 -26.22 12.87 0.33
N ARG A 519 -26.91 11.75 0.07
CA ARG A 519 -28.38 11.71 -0.01
C ARG A 519 -29.05 11.97 1.33
N ALA A 520 -28.46 11.51 2.43
CA ALA A 520 -29.00 11.68 3.78
C ALA A 520 -29.18 13.16 4.18
N VAL A 521 -28.26 14.04 3.74
CA VAL A 521 -28.33 15.49 3.96
C VAL A 521 -29.54 16.09 3.23
N GLU A 522 -29.75 15.72 1.97
CA GLU A 522 -30.86 16.21 1.14
C GLU A 522 -32.22 15.68 1.63
N ASN A 523 -32.27 14.41 2.04
CA ASN A 523 -33.47 13.71 2.47
C ASN A 523 -33.87 13.98 3.93
N LYS A 524 -33.07 14.76 4.69
CA LYS A 524 -33.29 15.04 6.12
C LYS A 524 -33.37 13.77 6.97
N GLU A 525 -32.44 12.86 6.77
CA GLU A 525 -32.40 11.56 7.47
C GLU A 525 -31.72 11.63 8.85
N PHE A 526 -31.22 12.80 9.27
CA PHE A 526 -30.60 12.99 10.57
C PHE A 526 -31.61 13.34 11.65
N VAL A 527 -31.38 12.83 12.87
CA VAL A 527 -32.16 13.12 14.06
C VAL A 527 -31.22 13.40 15.23
N LEU A 528 -31.67 14.21 16.20
CA LEU A 528 -30.94 14.45 17.43
C LEU A 528 -31.49 13.59 18.57
N HIS A 529 -30.59 12.87 19.22
CA HIS A 529 -30.80 12.33 20.55
C HIS A 529 -30.13 13.25 21.57
N TYR A 530 -30.59 13.18 22.81
CA TYR A 530 -30.20 14.09 23.86
C TYR A 530 -29.81 13.30 25.10
N GLN A 531 -28.65 13.61 25.67
CA GLN A 531 -28.17 12.96 26.89
C GLN A 531 -28.05 13.99 28.02
N PRO A 532 -28.74 13.79 29.15
CA PRO A 532 -28.66 14.72 30.27
C PRO A 532 -27.31 14.61 31.01
N ILE A 533 -26.83 15.76 31.47
CA ILE A 533 -25.63 15.93 32.29
C ILE A 533 -26.07 16.47 33.64
N PHE A 534 -25.67 15.75 34.69
CA PHE A 534 -26.11 15.98 36.05
C PHE A 534 -25.04 16.74 36.83
N ASP A 535 -25.49 17.65 37.69
CA ASP A 535 -24.64 18.20 38.74
C ASP A 535 -24.43 17.13 39.83
N LEU A 536 -23.17 16.80 40.12
CA LEU A 536 -22.85 15.69 41.03
C LEU A 536 -23.18 16.00 42.50
N GLN A 537 -23.30 17.28 42.88
CA GLN A 537 -23.62 17.71 44.23
C GLN A 537 -25.13 17.74 44.47
N THR A 538 -25.87 18.31 43.53
CA THR A 538 -27.32 18.51 43.67
C THR A 538 -28.15 17.38 43.05
N GLY A 539 -27.57 16.62 42.11
CA GLY A 539 -28.27 15.56 41.38
C GLY A 539 -29.24 16.06 40.31
N HIS A 540 -29.32 17.37 40.05
CA HIS A 540 -30.21 17.93 39.02
C HIS A 540 -29.56 17.94 37.64
N VAL A 541 -30.40 17.88 36.60
CA VAL A 541 -29.97 18.06 35.20
C VAL A 541 -29.65 19.53 34.96
N VAL A 542 -28.41 19.82 34.57
CA VAL A 542 -27.92 21.21 34.35
C VAL A 542 -27.57 21.53 32.91
N LEU A 543 -27.23 20.50 32.13
CA LEU A 543 -26.81 20.60 30.74
C LEU A 543 -27.32 19.35 30.00
N VAL A 544 -27.61 19.49 28.71
CA VAL A 544 -28.02 18.37 27.86
C VAL A 544 -27.13 18.36 26.63
N GLU A 545 -26.51 17.23 26.31
CA GLU A 545 -25.71 17.08 25.10
C GLU A 545 -26.58 16.65 23.92
N ALA A 546 -26.48 17.37 22.81
CA ALA A 546 -27.12 17.03 21.54
C ALA A 546 -26.24 16.10 20.71
N LEU A 547 -26.70 14.87 20.56
CA LEU A 547 -25.98 13.78 19.90
C LEU A 547 -26.69 13.38 18.61
N ILE A 548 -26.04 13.64 17.48
CA ILE A 548 -26.59 13.29 16.17
C ILE A 548 -26.69 11.77 15.97
N ARG A 549 -27.75 11.35 15.31
CA ARG A 549 -27.98 9.99 14.83
C ARG A 549 -28.46 10.06 13.37
N TRP A 550 -28.12 9.04 12.58
CA TRP A 550 -28.60 8.94 11.20
C TRP A 550 -29.63 7.83 11.09
N LYS A 551 -30.87 8.20 10.78
CA LYS A 551 -31.99 7.28 10.58
C LYS A 551 -32.01 6.81 9.12
N HIS A 552 -31.16 5.84 8.80
CA HIS A 552 -31.06 5.29 7.46
C HIS A 552 -32.28 4.43 7.10
N PRO A 553 -32.90 4.60 5.91
CA PRO A 553 -34.13 3.91 5.54
C PRO A 553 -34.00 2.38 5.49
N GLN A 554 -32.82 1.86 5.15
CA GLN A 554 -32.58 0.41 5.01
C GLN A 554 -31.81 -0.20 6.18
N ARG A 555 -30.99 0.60 6.87
CA ARG A 555 -30.02 0.12 7.88
C ARG A 555 -30.40 0.51 9.31
N GLY A 556 -31.55 1.17 9.49
CA GLY A 556 -32.02 1.64 10.79
C GLY A 556 -31.16 2.78 11.32
N MET A 557 -30.94 2.81 12.64
CA MET A 557 -30.22 3.91 13.29
C MET A 557 -28.69 3.69 13.26
N ILE A 558 -27.98 4.56 12.55
CA ILE A 558 -26.52 4.56 12.44
C ILE A 558 -25.93 5.56 13.45
N GLY A 559 -24.96 5.09 14.24
CA GLY A 559 -24.26 5.90 15.24
C GLY A 559 -23.20 6.84 14.65
N PRO A 560 -22.85 7.93 15.36
CA PRO A 560 -21.93 8.97 14.88
C PRO A 560 -20.54 8.43 14.51
N ASP A 561 -20.00 7.47 15.28
CA ASP A 561 -18.67 6.87 15.07
C ASP A 561 -18.49 6.28 13.66
N ARG A 562 -19.60 5.91 12.99
CA ARG A 562 -19.57 5.31 11.66
C ARG A 562 -19.60 6.35 10.53
N PHE A 563 -20.36 7.43 10.68
CA PHE A 563 -20.62 8.36 9.58
C PHE A 563 -19.96 9.73 9.76
N ILE A 564 -19.61 10.16 10.97
CA ILE A 564 -18.92 11.44 11.20
C ILE A 564 -17.53 11.46 10.52
N PRO A 565 -16.69 10.41 10.61
CA PRO A 565 -15.43 10.39 9.87
C PRO A 565 -15.62 10.52 8.36
N LEU A 566 -16.68 9.90 7.81
CA LEU A 566 -17.04 9.99 6.40
C LEU A 566 -17.52 11.40 6.02
N ALA A 567 -18.31 12.02 6.88
CA ALA A 567 -18.78 13.39 6.72
C ALA A 567 -17.61 14.38 6.71
N GLU A 568 -16.62 14.15 7.58
CA GLU A 568 -15.41 14.96 7.63
C GLU A 568 -14.58 14.80 6.37
N GLU A 569 -14.30 13.58 5.90
CA GLU A 569 -13.54 13.35 4.65
C GLU A 569 -14.10 14.16 3.48
N ASN A 570 -15.42 14.09 3.26
CA ASN A 570 -16.10 14.69 2.11
C ASN A 570 -16.53 16.15 2.32
N GLY A 571 -16.34 16.70 3.52
CA GLY A 571 -16.76 18.06 3.86
C GLY A 571 -18.25 18.24 4.15
N LEU A 572 -19.04 17.15 4.13
CA LEU A 572 -20.46 17.15 4.53
C LEU A 572 -20.65 17.45 6.03
N ILE A 573 -19.59 17.37 6.84
CA ILE A 573 -19.66 17.73 8.26
C ILE A 573 -20.09 19.18 8.49
N VAL A 574 -19.79 20.11 7.58
CA VAL A 574 -20.18 21.52 7.69
C VAL A 574 -21.70 21.69 7.57
N PRO A 575 -22.37 21.26 6.48
CA PRO A 575 -23.83 21.35 6.39
C PRO A 575 -24.56 20.53 7.47
N ILE A 576 -24.04 19.35 7.83
CA ILE A 576 -24.61 18.54 8.92
C ILE A 576 -24.54 19.30 10.24
N GLY A 577 -23.37 19.83 10.61
CA GLY A 577 -23.19 20.54 11.86
C GLY A 577 -23.98 21.85 11.94
N ASN A 578 -24.19 22.55 10.82
CA ASN A 578 -25.08 23.72 10.75
C ASN A 578 -26.54 23.35 11.06
N TRP A 579 -27.00 22.20 10.55
CA TRP A 579 -28.32 21.66 10.88
C TRP A 579 -28.42 21.26 12.35
N VAL A 580 -27.40 20.57 12.89
CA VAL A 580 -27.33 20.19 14.32
C VAL A 580 -27.45 21.42 15.23
N LEU A 581 -26.66 22.48 14.96
CA LEU A 581 -26.71 23.72 15.73
C LEU A 581 -28.11 24.34 15.74
N THR A 582 -28.75 24.38 14.57
CA THR A 582 -30.09 24.96 14.41
C THR A 582 -31.14 24.18 15.19
N GLU A 583 -31.15 22.84 15.05
CA GLU A 583 -32.14 22.00 15.72
C GLU A 583 -31.92 21.90 17.23
N ALA A 584 -30.66 21.85 17.68
CA ALA A 584 -30.32 21.90 19.10
C ALA A 584 -30.81 23.22 19.74
N CYS A 585 -30.57 24.37 19.09
CA CYS A 585 -31.03 25.66 19.61
C CYS A 585 -32.56 25.74 19.69
N LYS A 586 -33.28 25.23 18.68
CA LYS A 586 -34.75 25.16 18.69
C LYS A 586 -35.27 24.27 19.83
N GLN A 587 -34.68 23.09 20.02
CA GLN A 587 -35.08 22.17 21.07
C GLN A 587 -34.86 22.79 22.47
N ALA A 588 -33.69 23.40 22.70
CA ALA A 588 -33.40 24.06 23.98
C ALA A 588 -34.34 25.24 24.25
N ALA A 589 -34.62 26.07 23.24
CA ALA A 589 -35.59 27.16 23.36
C ALA A 589 -37.02 26.67 23.56
N MET A 590 -37.35 25.47 23.10
CA MET A 590 -38.63 24.82 23.38
C MET A 590 -38.70 24.37 24.85
N TRP A 591 -37.68 23.69 25.36
CA TRP A 591 -37.63 23.25 26.76
C TRP A 591 -37.75 24.41 27.74
N ARG A 592 -37.05 25.53 27.49
CA ARG A 592 -37.13 26.72 28.33
C ARG A 592 -38.52 27.37 28.40
N ARG A 593 -39.38 27.12 27.40
CA ARG A 593 -40.76 27.64 27.37
C ARG A 593 -41.77 26.70 28.05
N MET A 594 -41.34 25.53 28.50
CA MET A 594 -42.22 24.55 29.14
C MET A 594 -42.22 24.73 30.65
N ASP A 595 -43.42 24.74 31.25
CA ASP A 595 -43.58 24.75 32.70
C ASP A 595 -42.94 23.49 33.34
N GLY A 596 -42.20 23.70 34.43
CA GLY A 596 -41.51 22.64 35.18
C GLY A 596 -40.07 22.34 34.74
N ILE A 597 -39.58 22.94 33.65
CA ILE A 597 -38.17 22.80 33.25
C ILE A 597 -37.41 24.06 33.66
N ASP A 598 -36.26 23.88 34.31
CA ASP A 598 -35.42 25.00 34.74
C ASP A 598 -35.00 25.87 33.55
N ASP A 599 -35.32 27.16 33.64
CA ASP A 599 -34.96 28.21 32.70
C ASP A 599 -33.44 28.33 32.50
N ALA A 600 -32.65 27.82 33.45
CA ALA A 600 -31.20 27.78 33.43
C ALA A 600 -30.59 26.62 32.60
N LEU A 601 -31.41 25.67 32.14
CA LEU A 601 -30.95 24.53 31.35
C LEU A 601 -30.16 25.00 30.13
N SER A 602 -28.96 24.44 29.97
CA SER A 602 -28.11 24.68 28.82
C SER A 602 -28.10 23.47 27.88
N ILE A 603 -27.71 23.68 26.63
CA ILE A 603 -27.51 22.61 25.65
C ILE A 603 -26.07 22.64 25.12
N SER A 604 -25.43 21.48 24.98
CA SER A 604 -24.12 21.36 24.37
C SER A 604 -24.18 20.72 22.98
N VAL A 605 -23.32 21.20 22.08
CA VAL A 605 -23.22 20.75 20.69
C VAL A 605 -21.75 20.58 20.32
N ASN A 606 -21.42 19.41 19.79
CA ASN A 606 -20.10 19.10 19.25
C ASN A 606 -19.80 19.91 17.96
N LEU A 607 -18.61 20.52 17.90
CA LEU A 607 -18.14 21.30 16.77
C LEU A 607 -16.93 20.64 16.12
N SER A 608 -17.00 20.38 14.81
CA SER A 608 -15.87 19.82 14.06
C SER A 608 -14.79 20.86 13.73
N MET A 609 -13.55 20.41 13.50
CA MET A 609 -12.43 21.28 13.13
C MET A 609 -12.71 22.03 11.82
N ARG A 610 -13.34 21.35 10.85
CA ARG A 610 -13.71 21.95 9.57
C ARG A 610 -14.75 23.06 9.73
N GLN A 611 -15.69 22.94 10.66
CA GLN A 611 -16.64 24.01 10.97
C GLN A 611 -15.96 25.17 11.69
N LEU A 612 -15.05 24.91 12.63
CA LEU A 612 -14.31 25.96 13.32
C LEU A 612 -13.46 26.82 12.36
N GLN A 613 -12.97 26.21 11.28
CA GLN A 613 -12.22 26.90 10.23
C GLN A 613 -13.12 27.56 9.16
N ASP A 614 -14.43 27.27 9.15
CA ASP A 614 -15.36 27.81 8.17
C ASP A 614 -15.67 29.28 8.47
N GLY A 615 -15.51 30.13 7.45
CA GLY A 615 -15.75 31.57 7.57
C GLY A 615 -17.23 31.93 7.82
N GLN A 616 -18.16 30.99 7.66
CA GLN A 616 -19.58 31.21 7.90
C GLN A 616 -20.07 30.79 9.29
N LEU A 617 -19.24 30.17 10.13
CA LEU A 617 -19.67 29.64 11.43
C LEU A 617 -20.38 30.69 12.30
N LEU A 618 -19.81 31.89 12.41
CA LEU A 618 -20.40 32.97 13.22
C LEU A 618 -21.77 33.43 12.71
N ASN A 619 -21.94 33.47 11.38
CA ASN A 619 -23.20 33.85 10.76
C ASN A 619 -24.27 32.79 11.04
N VAL A 620 -23.93 31.51 10.88
CA VAL A 620 -24.82 30.37 11.15
C VAL A 620 -25.23 30.34 12.61
N LEU A 621 -24.27 30.48 13.53
CA LEU A 621 -24.52 30.50 14.97
C LEU A 621 -25.45 31.65 15.37
N THR A 622 -25.17 32.86 14.87
CA THR A 622 -25.98 34.05 15.16
C THR A 622 -27.41 33.88 14.64
N ALA A 623 -27.57 33.31 13.44
CA ALA A 623 -28.87 33.00 12.88
C ALA A 623 -29.62 31.95 13.72
N ALA A 624 -28.97 30.85 14.10
CA ALA A 624 -29.58 29.79 14.90
C ALA A 624 -30.07 30.29 16.28
N LEU A 625 -29.27 31.11 16.96
CA LEU A 625 -29.65 31.74 18.24
C LEU A 625 -30.82 32.70 18.07
N LYS A 626 -30.78 33.54 17.02
CA LYS A 626 -31.84 34.51 16.74
C LYS A 626 -33.17 33.84 16.38
N ASP A 627 -33.13 32.83 15.51
CA ASP A 627 -34.32 32.15 15.00
C ASP A 627 -34.98 31.26 16.05
N SER A 628 -34.19 30.67 16.95
CA SER A 628 -34.71 29.88 18.07
C SER A 628 -35.17 30.74 19.26
N GLY A 629 -34.59 31.93 19.43
CA GLY A 629 -34.76 32.76 20.63
C GLY A 629 -33.98 32.26 21.84
N LEU A 630 -33.00 31.36 21.65
CA LEU A 630 -32.14 30.87 22.74
C LEU A 630 -31.13 31.95 23.15
N PRO A 631 -31.04 32.31 24.46
CA PRO A 631 -29.96 33.16 24.94
C PRO A 631 -28.59 32.51 24.71
N ALA A 632 -27.63 33.26 24.17
CA ALA A 632 -26.32 32.72 23.78
C ALA A 632 -25.61 31.98 24.92
N ASN A 633 -25.75 32.45 26.17
CA ASN A 633 -25.12 31.85 27.36
C ASN A 633 -25.71 30.48 27.78
N ARG A 634 -26.74 29.99 27.09
CA ARG A 634 -27.33 28.66 27.24
C ARG A 634 -26.84 27.66 26.19
N LEU A 635 -26.09 28.10 25.19
CA LEU A 635 -25.44 27.22 24.22
C LEU A 635 -23.98 27.01 24.63
N VAL A 636 -23.58 25.75 24.71
CA VAL A 636 -22.20 25.30 24.94
C VAL A 636 -21.70 24.65 23.65
N LEU A 637 -20.55 25.10 23.14
CA LEU A 637 -19.89 24.47 22.00
C LEU A 637 -18.75 23.61 22.51
N GLU A 638 -18.76 22.33 22.12
CA GLU A 638 -17.73 21.37 22.50
C GLU A 638 -16.70 21.25 21.38
N ILE A 639 -15.42 21.38 21.73
CA ILE A 639 -14.28 21.27 20.82
C ILE A 639 -13.29 20.26 21.37
N THR A 640 -12.75 19.37 20.54
CA THR A 640 -11.80 18.36 21.03
C THR A 640 -10.44 18.97 21.32
N GLU A 641 -9.69 18.38 22.26
CA GLU A 641 -8.34 18.82 22.63
C GLU A 641 -7.40 18.95 21.41
N SER A 642 -7.47 18.00 20.48
CA SER A 642 -6.63 17.97 19.28
C SER A 642 -6.82 19.20 18.37
N MET A 643 -8.01 19.80 18.34
CA MET A 643 -8.31 20.99 17.53
C MET A 643 -7.52 22.22 18.00
N LEU A 644 -7.16 22.26 19.28
CA LEU A 644 -6.43 23.38 19.87
C LEU A 644 -4.95 23.42 19.44
N ALA A 645 -4.39 22.28 18.98
CA ALA A 645 -2.97 22.15 18.67
C ALA A 645 -2.60 22.48 17.21
N VAL A 646 -3.56 22.42 16.27
CA VAL A 646 -3.29 22.48 14.82
C VAL A 646 -2.94 23.91 14.34
N ASP A 647 -3.64 24.94 14.86
CA ASP A 647 -3.42 26.35 14.52
C ASP A 647 -3.91 27.25 15.69
N ALA A 648 -3.11 27.30 16.76
CA ALA A 648 -3.51 27.87 18.05
C ALA A 648 -3.93 29.35 17.97
N ASP A 649 -3.21 30.17 17.19
CA ASP A 649 -3.49 31.61 17.07
C ASP A 649 -4.82 31.88 16.35
N ARG A 650 -5.08 31.15 15.25
CA ARG A 650 -6.35 31.27 14.52
C ARG A 650 -7.51 30.75 15.34
N THR A 651 -7.34 29.59 15.99
CA THR A 651 -8.36 29.00 16.86
C THR A 651 -8.69 29.94 18.02
N ALA A 652 -7.69 30.54 18.68
CA ALA A 652 -7.90 31.53 19.74
C ALA A 652 -8.80 32.69 19.27
N GLY A 653 -8.50 33.27 18.11
CA GLY A 653 -9.28 34.38 17.55
C GLY A 653 -10.75 34.02 17.26
N VAL A 654 -11.01 32.81 16.75
CA VAL A 654 -12.40 32.34 16.52
C VAL A 654 -13.11 32.09 17.85
N LEU A 655 -12.45 31.48 18.83
CA LEU A 655 -13.03 31.24 20.16
C LEU A 655 -13.36 32.56 20.88
N GLU A 656 -12.51 33.58 20.79
CA GLU A 656 -12.81 34.92 21.33
C GLU A 656 -14.05 35.56 20.66
N GLN A 657 -14.19 35.40 19.35
CA GLN A 657 -15.38 35.89 18.62
C GLN A 657 -16.65 35.14 19.07
N LEU A 658 -16.57 33.83 19.27
CA LEU A 658 -17.67 33.03 19.83
C LEU A 658 -18.03 33.49 21.26
N LYS A 659 -17.03 33.74 22.12
CA LYS A 659 -17.26 34.29 23.46
C LYS A 659 -17.89 35.68 23.44
N THR A 660 -17.57 36.51 22.45
CA THR A 660 -18.17 37.84 22.27
C THR A 660 -19.67 37.74 21.94
N ILE A 661 -20.09 36.70 21.22
CA ILE A 661 -21.51 36.38 20.99
C ILE A 661 -22.21 35.96 22.31
N GLY A 662 -21.44 35.44 23.26
CA GLY A 662 -21.90 35.06 24.59
C GLY A 662 -22.13 33.56 24.78
N VAL A 663 -21.69 32.72 23.84
CA VAL A 663 -21.74 31.25 24.01
C VAL A 663 -20.66 30.77 24.98
N LYS A 664 -20.84 29.56 25.51
CA LYS A 664 -19.86 28.89 26.35
C LYS A 664 -19.04 27.90 25.53
N ILE A 665 -17.79 27.66 25.92
CA ILE A 665 -16.86 26.75 25.25
C ILE A 665 -16.47 25.63 26.21
N ALA A 666 -16.62 24.38 25.77
CA ALA A 666 -16.18 23.20 26.47
C ALA A 666 -15.05 22.51 25.69
N ILE A 667 -14.02 22.05 26.39
CA ILE A 667 -13.01 21.16 25.81
C ILE A 667 -13.46 19.72 26.02
N ASP A 668 -13.51 18.96 24.94
CA ASP A 668 -13.88 17.55 24.90
C ASP A 668 -12.66 16.62 24.74
N ASP A 669 -12.84 15.34 25.09
CA ASP A 669 -11.82 14.28 25.04
C ASP A 669 -10.50 14.58 25.79
N PHE A 670 -10.56 15.36 26.89
CA PHE A 670 -9.37 15.86 27.57
C PHE A 670 -8.53 14.72 28.20
N GLY A 671 -7.24 14.69 27.85
CA GLY A 671 -6.25 13.74 28.38
C GLY A 671 -5.82 12.64 27.40
N THR A 672 -6.46 12.53 26.24
CA THR A 672 -6.13 11.53 25.21
C THR A 672 -4.97 11.96 24.29
N GLY A 673 -4.54 13.23 24.35
CA GLY A 673 -3.48 13.81 23.52
C GLY A 673 -2.31 14.44 24.29
N TYR A 674 -1.36 15.03 23.55
CA TYR A 674 -0.21 15.77 24.11
C TYR A 674 -0.61 17.22 24.43
N SER A 675 -1.34 17.44 25.52
CA SER A 675 -1.65 18.79 25.99
C SER A 675 -0.39 19.54 26.42
N SER A 676 -0.09 20.67 25.78
CA SER A 676 0.75 21.69 26.40
C SER A 676 -0.15 22.60 27.24
N LEU A 677 0.00 22.52 28.57
CA LEU A 677 -0.63 23.41 29.56
C LEU A 677 -0.53 24.91 29.18
N SER A 678 0.47 25.27 28.38
CA SER A 678 0.67 26.62 27.86
C SER A 678 -0.48 27.13 26.98
N TYR A 679 -1.14 26.27 26.19
CA TYR A 679 -2.23 26.67 25.30
C TYR A 679 -3.58 26.78 26.03
N LEU A 680 -3.87 25.88 26.96
CA LEU A 680 -5.08 25.96 27.80
C LEU A 680 -5.21 27.30 28.53
N ARG A 681 -4.08 27.89 28.93
CA ARG A 681 -4.04 29.22 29.55
C ARG A 681 -4.50 30.35 28.62
N ALA A 682 -4.31 30.18 27.31
CA ALA A 682 -4.61 31.20 26.31
C ALA A 682 -6.07 31.15 25.79
N PHE A 683 -6.81 30.06 26.06
CA PHE A 683 -8.15 29.88 25.53
C PHE A 683 -9.25 30.21 26.55
N PRO A 684 -10.35 30.86 26.13
CA PRO A 684 -11.45 31.23 27.01
C PRO A 684 -12.42 30.05 27.23
N VAL A 685 -12.01 29.07 28.04
CA VAL A 685 -12.74 27.82 28.29
C VAL A 685 -13.65 27.93 29.51
N ASP A 686 -14.88 27.43 29.43
CA ASP A 686 -15.85 27.40 30.53
C ASP A 686 -15.98 26.02 31.19
N SER A 687 -15.66 24.94 30.45
CA SER A 687 -15.69 23.57 30.98
C SER A 687 -14.70 22.64 30.31
N ILE A 688 -14.27 21.61 31.06
CA ILE A 688 -13.38 20.54 30.60
C ILE A 688 -14.09 19.21 30.81
N LYS A 689 -14.26 18.43 29.75
CA LYS A 689 -14.85 17.10 29.76
C LYS A 689 -13.74 16.05 29.83
N ILE A 690 -13.82 15.18 30.83
CA ILE A 690 -12.85 14.11 31.11
C ILE A 690 -13.29 12.87 30.33
N ASP A 691 -12.44 12.40 29.42
CA ASP A 691 -12.76 11.28 28.53
C ASP A 691 -13.11 10.00 29.30
N LYS A 692 -14.03 9.22 28.72
CA LYS A 692 -14.50 7.95 29.26
C LYS A 692 -13.38 6.93 29.48
N SER A 693 -12.26 6.99 28.75
CA SER A 693 -11.13 6.06 28.94
C SER A 693 -10.55 6.17 30.36
N PHE A 694 -10.49 7.37 30.92
CA PHE A 694 -10.04 7.59 32.29
C PHE A 694 -11.06 7.10 33.32
N ILE A 695 -12.35 7.27 33.03
CA ILE A 695 -13.43 6.86 33.93
C ILE A 695 -13.55 5.33 34.03
N ARG A 696 -13.28 4.61 32.93
CA ARG A 696 -13.30 3.13 32.91
C ARG A 696 -12.32 2.51 33.91
N GLU A 697 -11.13 3.09 34.08
CA GLU A 697 -10.09 2.56 34.98
C GLU A 697 -10.11 3.17 36.40
N LEU A 698 -11.09 4.03 36.70
CA LEU A 698 -11.16 4.80 37.94
C LEU A 698 -11.17 3.92 39.21
N HIS A 699 -11.70 2.70 39.14
CA HIS A 699 -11.83 1.79 40.27
C HIS A 699 -10.63 0.84 40.45
N THR A 700 -9.81 0.67 39.41
CA THR A 700 -8.71 -0.32 39.36
C THR A 700 -7.33 0.34 39.43
N SER A 701 -7.19 1.59 39.00
CA SER A 701 -5.90 2.29 38.87
C SER A 701 -5.80 3.50 39.79
N LYS A 702 -4.90 3.43 40.78
CA LYS A 702 -4.54 4.58 41.63
C LYS A 702 -3.93 5.72 40.81
N THR A 703 -3.18 5.39 39.76
CA THR A 703 -2.58 6.38 38.85
C THR A 703 -3.66 7.14 38.09
N THR A 704 -4.67 6.45 37.58
CA THR A 704 -5.79 7.08 36.85
C THR A 704 -6.61 7.98 37.77
N THR A 705 -6.84 7.55 39.02
CA THR A 705 -7.49 8.39 40.05
C THR A 705 -6.72 9.69 40.30
N ALA A 706 -5.39 9.61 40.45
CA ALA A 706 -4.53 10.78 40.66
C ALA A 706 -4.49 11.72 39.44
N LEU A 707 -4.56 11.18 38.21
CA LEU A 707 -4.66 11.98 36.99
C LEU A 707 -5.98 12.76 36.94
N ILE A 708 -7.10 12.11 37.25
CA ILE A 708 -8.41 12.77 37.31
C ILE A 708 -8.42 13.87 38.37
N GLU A 709 -7.83 13.62 39.56
CA GLU A 709 -7.67 14.63 40.60
C GLU A 709 -6.86 15.84 40.10
N ALA A 710 -5.78 15.60 39.36
CA ALA A 710 -4.98 16.67 38.76
C ALA A 710 -5.79 17.50 37.73
N VAL A 711 -6.63 16.85 36.91
CA VAL A 711 -7.51 17.53 35.95
C VAL A 711 -8.56 18.37 36.66
N VAL A 712 -9.18 17.85 37.73
CA VAL A 712 -10.16 18.59 38.54
C VAL A 712 -9.52 19.84 39.15
N ASN A 713 -8.32 19.71 39.72
CA ASN A 713 -7.57 20.84 40.28
C ASN A 713 -7.19 21.87 39.22
N LEU A 714 -6.78 21.42 38.02
CA LEU A 714 -6.46 22.30 36.90
C LEU A 714 -7.69 23.10 36.44
N ALA A 715 -8.83 22.44 36.23
CA ALA A 715 -10.06 23.09 35.82
C ALA A 715 -10.50 24.15 36.85
N SER A 716 -10.43 23.81 38.13
CA SER A 716 -10.71 24.72 39.24
C SER A 716 -9.79 25.96 39.20
N ALA A 717 -8.49 25.77 38.95
CA ALA A 717 -7.52 26.87 38.83
C ALA A 717 -7.79 27.78 37.61
N LEU A 718 -8.42 27.25 36.55
CA LEU A 718 -8.84 28.00 35.37
C LEU A 718 -10.23 28.64 35.51
N GLY A 719 -10.95 28.37 36.60
CA GLY A 719 -12.34 28.78 36.78
C GLY A 719 -13.33 28.04 35.86
N ALA A 720 -12.95 26.87 35.36
CA ALA A 720 -13.75 26.02 34.47
C ALA A 720 -14.44 24.89 35.25
N TYR A 721 -15.62 24.48 34.79
CA TYR A 721 -16.31 23.30 35.34
C TYR A 721 -15.72 22.00 34.79
N THR A 722 -15.71 20.94 35.60
CA THR A 722 -15.41 19.58 35.14
C THR A 722 -16.67 18.78 34.82
N VAL A 723 -16.62 18.02 33.74
CA VAL A 723 -17.66 17.05 33.35
C VAL A 723 -17.01 15.69 33.17
N ALA A 724 -17.41 14.68 33.93
CA ALA A 724 -16.92 13.31 33.75
C ALA A 724 -17.84 12.51 32.82
N GLU A 725 -17.29 11.89 31.78
CA GLU A 725 -18.05 11.14 30.79
C GLU A 725 -17.97 9.62 30.97
N GLY A 726 -18.98 8.91 30.46
CA GLY A 726 -18.94 7.45 30.43
C GLY A 726 -19.11 6.78 31.80
N ILE A 727 -19.87 7.40 32.70
CA ILE A 727 -20.24 6.77 33.97
C ILE A 727 -21.17 5.58 33.71
N GLU A 728 -20.73 4.39 34.07
CA GLU A 728 -21.48 3.14 33.91
C GLU A 728 -21.91 2.57 35.26
N TYR A 729 -21.19 2.91 36.34
CA TYR A 729 -21.41 2.37 37.69
C TYR A 729 -21.56 3.45 38.76
N SER A 730 -22.30 3.13 39.83
CA SER A 730 -22.55 4.04 40.96
C SER A 730 -21.26 4.43 41.72
N GLU A 731 -20.31 3.51 41.76
CA GLU A 731 -19.04 3.60 42.42
C GLU A 731 -18.16 4.67 41.76
N GLN A 732 -18.18 4.73 40.42
CA GLN A 732 -17.48 5.76 39.65
C GLN A 732 -18.02 7.15 40.00
N ALA A 733 -19.35 7.32 40.03
CA ALA A 733 -19.99 8.57 40.40
C ALA A 733 -19.61 9.01 41.83
N ASN A 734 -19.60 8.07 42.78
CA ASN A 734 -19.23 8.35 44.17
C ASN A 734 -17.75 8.75 44.33
N ILE A 735 -16.84 8.12 43.59
CA ILE A 735 -15.42 8.51 43.59
C ILE A 735 -15.26 9.92 43.02
N LEU A 736 -15.87 10.21 41.87
CA LEU A 736 -15.77 11.52 41.23
C LEU A 736 -16.36 12.65 42.08
N ARG A 737 -17.48 12.37 42.78
CA ARG A 737 -18.05 13.32 43.75
C ARG A 737 -17.06 13.62 44.88
N LYS A 738 -16.35 12.62 45.40
CA LYS A 738 -15.32 12.81 46.45
C LYS A 738 -14.09 13.56 45.94
N LEU A 739 -13.71 13.38 44.68
CA LEU A 739 -12.61 14.10 44.02
C LEU A 739 -12.97 15.55 43.69
N GLY A 740 -14.21 15.99 43.90
CA GLY A 740 -14.65 17.35 43.63
C GLY A 740 -15.03 17.62 42.17
N CYS A 741 -15.27 16.58 41.37
CA CYS A 741 -15.80 16.73 40.01
C CYS A 741 -17.19 17.40 40.05
N ASN A 742 -17.45 18.35 39.16
CA ASN A 742 -18.68 19.17 39.23
C ASN A 742 -19.89 18.46 38.63
N ARG A 743 -19.71 17.85 37.45
CA ARG A 743 -20.80 17.30 36.64
C ARG A 743 -20.45 15.93 36.10
N ALA A 744 -21.46 15.14 35.76
CA ALA A 744 -21.26 13.83 35.18
C ALA A 744 -22.34 13.43 34.18
N GLN A 745 -21.94 12.57 33.23
CA GLN A 745 -22.76 12.01 32.19
C GLN A 745 -22.39 10.55 31.96
N GLY A 746 -23.38 9.70 31.66
CA GLY A 746 -23.12 8.29 31.37
C GLY A 746 -24.36 7.42 31.37
N TYR A 747 -24.18 6.16 30.98
CA TYR A 747 -25.26 5.18 30.91
C TYR A 747 -25.82 4.79 32.27
N TYR A 748 -25.06 4.96 33.34
CA TYR A 748 -25.55 4.83 34.71
C TYR A 748 -26.75 5.75 34.99
N TYR A 749 -26.73 6.96 34.43
CA TYR A 749 -27.80 7.95 34.63
C TYR A 749 -28.90 7.81 33.58
N CYS A 750 -28.52 7.98 32.31
CA CYS A 750 -29.46 7.96 31.19
C CYS A 750 -28.69 7.77 29.89
N ARG A 751 -29.15 6.83 29.06
CA ARG A 751 -28.71 6.73 27.66
C ARG A 751 -29.24 7.91 26.83
N PRO A 752 -28.64 8.23 25.68
CA PRO A 752 -29.17 9.27 24.79
C PRO A 752 -30.59 8.95 24.30
N LEU A 753 -31.54 9.85 24.53
CA LEU A 753 -32.96 9.68 24.24
C LEU A 753 -33.45 10.63 23.13
N PRO A 754 -34.50 10.28 22.37
CA PRO A 754 -35.19 11.24 21.51
C PRO A 754 -35.75 12.42 22.32
N GLY A 755 -35.79 13.62 21.71
CA GLY A 755 -36.26 14.85 22.37
C GLY A 755 -37.59 14.72 23.12
N PRO A 756 -38.65 14.13 22.52
CA PRO A 756 -39.93 13.94 23.22
C PRO A 756 -39.82 13.05 24.47
N ALA A 757 -39.00 11.99 24.42
CA ALA A 757 -38.82 11.08 25.55
C ALA A 757 -38.12 11.78 26.72
N LEU A 758 -37.04 12.52 26.44
CA LEU A 758 -36.36 13.32 27.46
C LEU A 758 -37.27 14.42 28.02
N THR A 759 -38.09 15.06 27.17
CA THR A 759 -39.05 16.09 27.61
C THR A 759 -40.04 15.55 28.63
N SER A 760 -40.61 14.37 28.36
CA SER A 760 -41.53 13.72 29.30
C SER A 760 -40.84 13.39 30.61
N LEU A 761 -39.63 12.83 30.54
CA LEU A 761 -38.82 12.47 31.71
C LEU A 761 -38.50 13.70 32.58
N MET A 762 -38.13 14.82 31.97
CA MET A 762 -37.86 16.10 32.65
C MET A 762 -39.10 16.67 33.33
N ARG A 763 -40.28 16.56 32.71
CA ARG A 763 -41.53 17.10 33.26
C ARG A 763 -42.05 16.28 34.44
N GLU A 764 -41.93 14.96 34.37
CA GLU A 764 -42.40 14.05 35.42
C GLU A 764 -41.65 14.24 36.75
N HIS A 765 -40.42 14.75 36.71
CA HIS A 765 -39.54 14.92 37.87
C HIS A 765 -39.25 16.39 38.20
N ALA A 766 -40.11 17.31 37.77
CA ALA A 766 -39.95 18.75 37.86
C ALA A 766 -40.14 19.37 39.27
N GLY A 767 -40.25 18.60 40.34
CA GLY A 767 -40.64 19.14 41.65
C GLY A 767 -40.31 18.33 42.92
N ASP A 768 -39.53 17.25 42.83
CA ASP A 768 -39.23 16.44 44.03
C ASP A 768 -38.01 16.98 44.78
N GLU A 769 -38.26 17.54 45.98
CA GLU A 769 -37.22 17.90 46.95
C GLU A 769 -36.58 16.63 47.51
N VAL A 770 -35.43 16.27 46.94
CA VAL A 770 -34.49 15.23 47.40
C VAL A 770 -34.91 13.78 47.15
N GLU A 771 -34.63 13.28 45.94
CA GLU A 771 -33.91 12.00 45.66
C GLU A 771 -33.65 11.83 44.14
N PRO A 772 -32.59 12.45 43.56
CA PRO A 772 -32.60 12.71 42.11
C PRO A 772 -32.05 11.61 41.20
N LEU A 773 -31.24 10.66 41.68
CA LEU A 773 -30.48 9.77 40.78
C LEU A 773 -31.13 8.41 40.52
N GLU A 774 -31.70 7.76 41.53
CA GLU A 774 -32.34 6.45 41.37
C GLU A 774 -33.70 6.53 40.68
N VAL A 775 -34.44 7.63 40.87
CA VAL A 775 -35.75 7.84 40.24
C VAL A 775 -35.59 8.11 38.75
N TRP A 776 -34.65 8.98 38.36
CA TRP A 776 -34.28 9.20 36.97
C TRP A 776 -33.81 7.91 36.28
N ARG A 777 -33.03 7.09 36.98
CA ARG A 777 -32.61 5.78 36.50
C ARG A 777 -33.80 4.84 36.26
N ARG A 778 -34.71 4.67 37.24
CA ARG A 778 -35.90 3.80 37.08
C ARG A 778 -36.88 4.31 36.01
N ALA A 779 -37.08 5.61 35.93
CA ALA A 779 -37.94 6.23 34.91
C ALA A 779 -37.31 6.10 33.50
N ALA A 780 -35.99 6.29 33.38
CA ALA A 780 -35.26 6.02 32.15
C ALA A 780 -35.31 4.53 31.77
N GLU A 781 -35.16 3.62 32.73
CA GLU A 781 -35.30 2.16 32.52
C GLU A 781 -36.73 1.80 32.06
N THR A 782 -37.76 2.49 32.54
CA THR A 782 -39.17 2.27 32.15
C THR A 782 -39.47 2.78 30.74
N VAL A 783 -38.97 3.96 30.37
CA VAL A 783 -39.08 4.51 29.00
C VAL A 783 -38.20 3.74 28.00
N GLN A 784 -37.13 3.10 28.49
CA GLN A 784 -36.19 2.28 27.70
C GLN A 784 -36.50 0.78 27.71
N ARG A 785 -37.60 0.31 28.34
CA ARG A 785 -38.05 -1.08 28.25
C ARG A 785 -38.31 -1.42 26.79
N ARG A 786 -37.36 -2.16 26.20
CA ARG A 786 -37.39 -2.61 24.81
C ARG A 786 -38.45 -3.69 24.66
N SER A 787 -39.31 -3.56 23.66
CA SER A 787 -40.08 -4.71 23.18
C SER A 787 -39.12 -5.71 22.55
N TYR A 788 -39.26 -6.99 22.88
CA TYR A 788 -38.45 -8.08 22.33
C TYR A 788 -39.36 -9.04 21.56
N ASP A 789 -38.92 -9.43 20.36
CA ASP A 789 -39.55 -10.48 19.58
C ASP A 789 -38.91 -11.82 19.94
N THR A 790 -39.73 -12.88 20.03
CA THR A 790 -39.27 -14.24 20.33
C THR A 790 -39.06 -15.02 19.04
N GLU A 791 -37.94 -15.75 18.95
CA GLU A 791 -37.66 -16.66 17.85
C GLU A 791 -37.39 -18.07 18.37
N ILE A 792 -37.83 -19.08 17.61
CA ILE A 792 -37.59 -20.48 17.93
C ILE A 792 -37.05 -21.14 16.67
N ARG A 793 -35.89 -21.80 16.78
CA ARG A 793 -35.21 -22.47 15.66
C ARG A 793 -34.97 -23.92 16.01
N VAL A 794 -35.43 -24.82 15.14
CA VAL A 794 -35.38 -26.27 15.38
C VAL A 794 -34.44 -26.91 14.36
N GLY A 795 -33.47 -27.67 14.86
CA GLY A 795 -32.52 -28.38 14.02
C GLY A 795 -31.30 -27.54 13.63
N MET A 796 -30.17 -28.24 13.45
CA MET A 796 -28.86 -27.62 13.35
C MET A 796 -28.70 -26.67 12.16
N LYS A 797 -29.40 -26.92 11.04
CA LYS A 797 -29.31 -26.06 9.86
C LYS A 797 -29.81 -24.64 10.14
N GLU A 798 -30.87 -24.51 10.92
CA GLU A 798 -31.43 -23.21 11.29
C GLU A 798 -30.61 -22.52 12.38
N ILE A 799 -30.06 -23.28 13.32
CA ILE A 799 -29.23 -22.73 14.40
C ILE A 799 -27.85 -22.30 13.86
N ASN A 800 -27.24 -23.08 12.96
CA ASN A 800 -25.98 -22.70 12.29
C ASN A 800 -26.13 -21.46 11.40
N SER A 801 -27.32 -21.15 10.91
CA SER A 801 -27.53 -19.93 10.13
C SER A 801 -27.34 -18.64 10.94
N ILE A 802 -27.31 -18.74 12.28
CA ILE A 802 -27.11 -17.62 13.20
C ILE A 802 -25.93 -17.87 14.16
N SER A 803 -25.02 -18.79 13.83
CA SER A 803 -23.87 -19.10 14.68
C SER A 803 -23.02 -17.86 14.99
N ASP A 804 -22.84 -16.98 14.01
CA ASP A 804 -22.06 -15.76 14.15
C ASP A 804 -22.75 -14.76 15.10
N GLU A 805 -24.08 -14.68 15.06
CA GLU A 805 -24.87 -13.85 16.00
C GLU A 805 -24.81 -14.39 17.43
N ILE A 806 -24.79 -15.70 17.60
CA ILE A 806 -24.63 -16.34 18.91
C ILE A 806 -23.20 -16.11 19.43
N VAL A 807 -22.18 -16.19 18.57
CA VAL A 807 -20.80 -15.84 18.93
C VAL A 807 -20.69 -14.36 19.33
N GLU A 808 -21.39 -13.47 18.64
CA GLU A 808 -21.46 -12.05 19.00
C GLU A 808 -22.17 -11.84 20.36
N LEU A 809 -23.28 -12.55 20.60
CA LEU A 809 -24.00 -12.52 21.89
C LEU A 809 -23.09 -12.99 23.03
N ASN A 810 -22.41 -14.12 22.85
CA ASN A 810 -21.44 -14.68 23.79
C ASN A 810 -20.36 -13.64 24.19
N GLN A 811 -19.76 -12.99 23.19
CA GLN A 811 -18.75 -11.96 23.42
C GLN A 811 -19.31 -10.78 24.21
N ARG A 812 -20.57 -10.40 23.96
CA ARG A 812 -21.22 -9.26 24.63
C ARG A 812 -21.66 -9.57 26.06
N VAL A 813 -22.04 -10.81 26.35
CA VAL A 813 -22.41 -11.27 27.71
C VAL A 813 -21.16 -11.64 28.54
N GLY A 814 -19.98 -11.64 27.93
CA GLY A 814 -18.72 -11.90 28.63
C GLY A 814 -18.39 -13.38 28.78
N VAL A 815 -19.00 -14.23 27.96
CA VAL A 815 -18.77 -15.68 27.95
C VAL A 815 -17.33 -15.94 27.46
N PRO A 816 -16.52 -16.74 28.19
CA PRO A 816 -15.13 -17.03 27.82
C PRO A 816 -15.04 -17.61 26.39
N LEU A 817 -14.03 -17.17 25.62
CA LEU A 817 -13.80 -17.60 24.23
C LEU A 817 -13.60 -19.13 24.06
N MET A 818 -13.28 -19.85 25.15
CA MET A 818 -13.17 -21.31 25.17
C MET A 818 -14.53 -22.03 25.05
N ALA A 819 -15.63 -21.31 25.20
CA ALA A 819 -17.00 -21.80 24.99
C ALA A 819 -17.52 -21.54 23.56
N SER A 820 -16.64 -21.45 22.58
CA SER A 820 -17.03 -21.20 21.18
C SER A 820 -17.97 -22.27 20.64
N TRP A 821 -18.98 -21.87 19.87
CA TRP A 821 -20.02 -22.72 19.23
C TRP A 821 -19.60 -24.06 18.55
N PRO A 822 -18.38 -24.24 17.99
CA PRO A 822 -18.01 -25.44 17.23
C PRO A 822 -18.13 -26.81 17.95
N TRP A 823 -18.08 -26.88 19.28
CA TRP A 823 -18.24 -28.14 20.03
C TRP A 823 -19.64 -28.77 19.86
N HIS A 824 -20.67 -27.92 19.68
CA HIS A 824 -22.06 -28.35 19.62
C HIS A 824 -22.37 -29.15 18.35
N GLN A 825 -21.65 -28.87 17.26
CA GLN A 825 -21.74 -29.63 16.01
C GLN A 825 -21.25 -31.07 16.19
N HIS A 826 -20.17 -31.26 16.94
CA HIS A 826 -19.65 -32.59 17.29
C HIS A 826 -20.56 -33.35 18.26
N TRP A 827 -21.22 -32.65 19.19
CA TRP A 827 -22.18 -33.25 20.11
C TRP A 827 -23.38 -33.86 19.36
N CYS A 828 -24.02 -33.12 18.45
CA CYS A 828 -25.16 -33.64 17.70
C CYS A 828 -24.80 -34.77 16.72
N GLU A 829 -23.62 -34.75 16.09
CA GLU A 829 -23.14 -35.87 15.25
C GLU A 829 -22.96 -37.16 16.08
N SER A 830 -22.62 -37.01 17.36
CA SER A 830 -22.44 -38.12 18.30
C SER A 830 -23.76 -38.59 18.95
N PHE A 831 -24.81 -37.75 18.96
CA PHE A 831 -26.07 -37.98 19.69
C PHE A 831 -27.32 -37.84 18.80
N SER A 832 -27.43 -38.65 17.75
CA SER A 832 -28.53 -38.65 16.77
C SER A 832 -29.97 -38.84 17.32
N ALA A 833 -30.14 -39.18 18.59
CA ALA A 833 -31.44 -39.31 19.26
C ALA A 833 -31.99 -38.00 19.85
N TRP A 834 -31.21 -36.92 19.80
CA TRP A 834 -31.57 -35.60 20.34
C TRP A 834 -31.73 -34.58 19.20
N THR A 835 -32.79 -33.78 19.27
CA THR A 835 -33.08 -32.71 18.32
C THR A 835 -32.72 -31.37 18.94
N PRO A 836 -31.74 -30.63 18.39
CA PRO A 836 -31.34 -29.34 18.95
C PRO A 836 -32.38 -28.26 18.66
N LEU A 837 -32.51 -27.33 19.59
CA LEU A 837 -33.50 -26.26 19.64
C LEU A 837 -32.83 -25.00 20.20
N LEU A 838 -33.05 -23.86 19.56
CA LEU A 838 -32.67 -22.56 20.10
C LEU A 838 -33.92 -21.71 20.33
N VAL A 839 -34.07 -21.15 21.53
CA VAL A 839 -35.02 -20.08 21.80
C VAL A 839 -34.23 -18.78 21.88
N GLY A 840 -34.55 -17.80 21.03
CA GLY A 840 -33.88 -16.52 20.97
C GLY A 840 -34.83 -15.36 21.27
N VAL A 841 -34.29 -14.27 21.81
CA VAL A 841 -34.99 -12.99 21.91
C VAL A 841 -34.24 -11.91 21.15
N ARG A 842 -34.96 -11.21 20.28
CA ARG A 842 -34.42 -10.17 19.41
C ARG A 842 -34.98 -8.82 19.80
N ALA A 843 -34.13 -7.79 19.77
CA ALA A 843 -34.63 -6.43 20.00
C ALA A 843 -35.48 -5.97 18.82
N THR A 844 -36.67 -5.45 19.07
CA THR A 844 -37.58 -4.92 18.03
C THR A 844 -37.00 -3.73 17.25
N ASP A 845 -36.00 -3.04 17.81
CA ASP A 845 -35.40 -1.84 17.21
C ASP A 845 -34.40 -2.12 16.08
N ASN A 846 -33.63 -3.21 16.19
CA ASN A 846 -32.54 -3.56 15.27
C ASN A 846 -32.51 -5.04 14.87
N GLY A 847 -33.44 -5.84 15.36
CA GLY A 847 -33.52 -7.27 15.08
C GLY A 847 -32.35 -8.09 15.62
N ARG A 848 -31.41 -7.52 16.38
CA ARG A 848 -30.23 -8.26 16.89
C ARG A 848 -30.64 -9.19 18.01
N LEU A 849 -30.01 -10.36 18.05
CA LEU A 849 -30.12 -11.31 19.14
C LEU A 849 -29.62 -10.66 20.45
N LYS A 850 -30.48 -10.62 21.46
CA LYS A 850 -30.22 -10.05 22.78
C LYS A 850 -30.24 -11.10 23.88
N GLY A 851 -30.82 -12.26 23.61
CA GLY A 851 -30.69 -13.43 24.45
C GLY A 851 -30.95 -14.71 23.68
N ALA A 852 -30.40 -15.82 24.16
CA ALA A 852 -30.52 -17.13 23.55
C ALA A 852 -30.43 -18.25 24.59
N ALA A 853 -31.24 -19.28 24.39
CA ALA A 853 -31.28 -20.51 25.17
C ALA A 853 -31.08 -21.70 24.22
N LEU A 854 -30.05 -22.51 24.47
CA LEU A 854 -29.77 -23.70 23.66
C LEU A 854 -30.22 -24.97 24.39
N LEU A 855 -31.22 -25.63 23.82
CA LEU A 855 -31.90 -26.80 24.37
C LEU A 855 -31.87 -27.96 23.38
N ALA A 856 -31.92 -29.19 23.86
CA ALA A 856 -32.13 -30.38 23.04
C ALA A 856 -33.33 -31.16 23.55
N THR A 857 -34.12 -31.68 22.62
CA THR A 857 -35.32 -32.46 22.91
C THR A 857 -35.18 -33.89 22.40
N SER A 858 -35.71 -34.87 23.14
CA SER A 858 -35.77 -36.26 22.69
C SER A 858 -37.12 -36.87 23.06
N GLN A 859 -37.76 -37.52 22.09
CA GLN A 859 -39.03 -38.20 22.30
C GLN A 859 -38.80 -39.55 22.98
N ARG A 860 -39.36 -39.71 24.18
CA ARG A 860 -39.30 -40.96 24.96
C ARG A 860 -40.71 -41.52 25.16
N ALA A 861 -40.80 -42.79 25.55
CA ALA A 861 -42.08 -43.46 25.80
C ALA A 861 -42.88 -42.82 26.95
N GLU A 862 -42.22 -42.08 27.85
CA GLU A 862 -42.80 -41.44 29.04
C GLU A 862 -43.10 -39.94 28.86
N GLY A 863 -42.67 -39.33 27.74
CA GLY A 863 -42.80 -37.89 27.50
C GLY A 863 -41.67 -37.29 26.65
N THR A 864 -41.63 -35.96 26.57
CA THR A 864 -40.55 -35.23 25.87
C THR A 864 -39.46 -34.89 26.87
N ALA A 865 -38.27 -35.49 26.73
CA ALA A 865 -37.12 -35.14 27.56
C ALA A 865 -36.44 -33.90 26.99
N ILE A 866 -36.05 -32.96 27.85
CA ILE A 866 -35.40 -31.71 27.46
C ILE A 866 -34.12 -31.55 28.26
N VAL A 867 -33.03 -31.21 27.58
CA VAL A 867 -31.71 -30.99 28.19
C VAL A 867 -31.17 -29.67 27.70
N ALA A 868 -30.56 -28.90 28.60
CA ALA A 868 -29.88 -27.67 28.25
C ALA A 868 -28.43 -27.98 27.84
N MET A 869 -27.94 -27.42 26.74
CA MET A 869 -26.66 -27.82 26.13
C MET A 869 -25.52 -26.85 26.48
N GLY A 870 -24.40 -27.31 27.07
CA GLY A 870 -23.22 -26.49 27.40
C GLY A 870 -21.86 -27.22 27.31
N ASN A 871 -20.76 -26.45 27.17
CA ASN A 871 -19.38 -26.95 27.00
C ASN A 871 -18.50 -26.84 28.26
N SER A 872 -19.06 -26.44 29.40
CA SER A 872 -18.26 -26.21 30.60
C SER A 872 -19.05 -26.44 31.87
N SER A 873 -18.33 -26.79 32.94
CA SER A 873 -18.79 -26.66 34.32
C SER A 873 -18.96 -25.19 34.76
N SER A 874 -18.55 -24.21 33.95
CA SER A 874 -18.98 -22.81 34.09
C SER A 874 -20.31 -22.58 33.38
N LEU A 875 -21.30 -22.15 34.14
CA LEU A 875 -22.73 -22.18 33.83
C LEU A 875 -23.19 -21.12 32.81
N CYS A 876 -22.27 -20.39 32.19
CA CYS A 876 -22.54 -19.22 31.34
C CYS A 876 -22.84 -19.53 29.85
N THR A 877 -22.85 -20.80 29.44
CA THR A 877 -22.92 -21.18 28.00
C THR A 877 -24.31 -21.60 27.52
N VAL A 878 -25.28 -21.72 28.42
CA VAL A 878 -26.55 -22.41 28.14
C VAL A 878 -27.72 -21.45 27.99
N LEU A 879 -27.74 -20.37 28.79
CA LEU A 879 -28.74 -19.31 28.80
C LEU A 879 -28.03 -17.97 28.88
N GLN A 880 -28.23 -17.11 27.87
CA GLN A 880 -27.50 -15.86 27.74
C GLN A 880 -28.46 -14.73 27.46
N ALA A 881 -28.32 -13.61 28.18
CA ALA A 881 -29.07 -12.39 27.92
C ALA A 881 -28.17 -11.18 28.19
N VAL A 882 -28.26 -10.15 27.34
CA VAL A 882 -27.41 -8.95 27.46
C VAL A 882 -27.85 -7.99 28.58
N ASP A 883 -29.10 -8.10 29.04
CA ASP A 883 -29.67 -7.28 30.10
C ASP A 883 -30.87 -8.00 30.75
N GLU A 884 -31.31 -7.49 31.91
CA GLU A 884 -32.40 -8.06 32.72
C GLU A 884 -33.72 -8.13 31.95
N SER A 885 -34.01 -7.12 31.13
CA SER A 885 -35.23 -7.10 30.32
C SER A 885 -35.23 -8.16 29.21
N ALA A 886 -34.06 -8.45 28.62
CA ALA A 886 -33.89 -9.54 27.66
C ALA A 886 -33.94 -10.91 28.36
N ALA A 887 -33.44 -11.03 29.59
CA ALA A 887 -33.50 -12.25 30.38
C ALA A 887 -34.96 -12.62 30.70
N ASP A 888 -35.77 -11.66 31.15
CA ASP A 888 -37.20 -11.85 31.41
C ASP A 888 -37.99 -12.25 30.16
N ALA A 889 -37.69 -11.61 29.02
CA ALA A 889 -38.31 -11.94 27.74
C ALA A 889 -37.91 -13.35 27.28
N LEU A 890 -36.66 -13.75 27.48
CA LEU A 890 -36.15 -15.08 27.13
C LEU A 890 -36.79 -16.17 27.99
N ALA A 891 -36.90 -15.92 29.30
CA ALA A 891 -37.57 -16.84 30.23
C ALA A 891 -39.04 -17.08 29.82
N ALA A 892 -39.78 -16.00 29.52
CA ALA A 892 -41.16 -16.09 29.04
C ALA A 892 -41.28 -16.85 27.71
N ALA A 893 -40.32 -16.67 26.80
CA ALA A 893 -40.29 -17.36 25.51
C ALA A 893 -40.04 -18.87 25.67
N VAL A 894 -39.14 -19.26 26.58
CA VAL A 894 -38.85 -20.66 26.89
C VAL A 894 -40.06 -21.32 27.53
N GLU A 895 -40.67 -20.68 28.53
CA GLU A 895 -41.89 -21.14 29.21
C GLU A 895 -43.04 -21.37 28.20
N GLN A 896 -43.33 -20.39 27.34
CA GLN A 896 -44.36 -20.50 26.31
C GLN A 896 -44.13 -21.66 25.34
N TYR A 897 -42.88 -21.97 25.00
CA TYR A 897 -42.56 -23.11 24.15
C TYR A 897 -42.76 -24.45 24.88
N LEU A 898 -42.33 -24.53 26.13
CA LEU A 898 -42.47 -25.73 26.96
C LEU A 898 -43.93 -26.10 27.20
N ASP A 899 -44.79 -25.11 27.45
CA ASP A 899 -46.25 -25.29 27.58
C ASP A 899 -46.92 -25.80 26.28
N GLY A 900 -46.28 -25.56 25.13
CA GLY A 900 -46.76 -26.02 23.83
C GLY A 900 -46.44 -27.49 23.51
N LEU A 901 -45.63 -28.18 24.32
CA LEU A 901 -45.23 -29.57 24.08
C LEU A 901 -46.30 -30.56 24.57
N SER A 902 -46.63 -31.55 23.75
CA SER A 902 -47.60 -32.60 24.11
C SER A 902 -46.98 -33.65 25.04
N GLY A 903 -47.44 -33.72 26.29
CA GLY A 903 -47.03 -34.73 27.28
C GLY A 903 -46.31 -34.14 28.50
N ALA A 904 -45.92 -34.98 29.46
CA ALA A 904 -45.05 -34.55 30.55
C ALA A 904 -43.64 -34.28 30.00
N TRP A 905 -43.02 -33.19 30.44
CA TRP A 905 -41.63 -32.86 30.13
C TRP A 905 -40.84 -32.68 31.43
N SER A 906 -39.56 -33.04 31.40
CA SER A 906 -38.62 -32.84 32.50
C SER A 906 -37.37 -32.16 31.96
N LEU A 907 -36.83 -31.23 32.74
CA LEU A 907 -35.66 -30.43 32.41
C LEU A 907 -34.57 -30.73 33.43
N ASP A 908 -33.47 -31.32 32.98
CA ASP A 908 -32.36 -31.72 33.83
C ASP A 908 -31.42 -30.53 34.10
N PHE A 909 -31.18 -30.29 35.38
CA PHE A 909 -30.40 -29.16 35.93
C PHE A 909 -29.19 -29.63 36.77
N GLU A 910 -28.89 -30.93 36.82
CA GLU A 910 -28.05 -31.55 37.88
C GLU A 910 -26.54 -31.20 37.83
N GLN A 911 -26.09 -30.38 36.86
CA GLN A 911 -24.71 -29.86 36.82
C GLN A 911 -24.58 -28.40 37.27
N LEU A 912 -25.66 -27.78 37.77
CA LEU A 912 -25.74 -26.34 38.01
C LEU A 912 -25.50 -25.96 39.49
N HIS A 913 -24.26 -26.00 39.95
CA HIS A 913 -23.84 -25.43 41.23
C HIS A 913 -23.20 -24.04 41.05
N ASP A 914 -24.03 -23.02 40.75
CA ASP A 914 -23.90 -21.60 41.16
C ASP A 914 -24.84 -20.69 40.33
N LEU A 915 -25.57 -19.81 41.01
CA LEU A 915 -26.76 -19.10 40.52
C LEU A 915 -26.44 -17.92 39.57
N ASP A 916 -26.76 -18.06 38.28
CA ASP A 916 -26.89 -16.95 37.32
C ASP A 916 -28.29 -16.29 37.46
N ARG A 917 -28.39 -14.96 37.30
CA ARG A 917 -29.64 -14.18 37.52
C ARG A 917 -30.75 -14.56 36.54
N THR A 918 -30.41 -15.00 35.34
CA THR A 918 -31.36 -15.52 34.32
C THR A 918 -32.00 -16.84 34.77
N MET A 919 -31.28 -17.65 35.55
CA MET A 919 -31.75 -18.95 36.05
C MET A 919 -32.72 -18.79 37.21
N LEU A 920 -32.54 -17.79 38.07
CA LEU A 920 -33.48 -17.47 39.16
C LEU A 920 -34.86 -17.09 38.62
N GLY A 921 -34.92 -16.28 37.56
CA GLY A 921 -36.20 -15.92 36.91
C GLY A 921 -36.89 -17.08 36.17
N LEU A 922 -36.11 -18.06 35.68
CA LEU A 922 -36.62 -19.28 35.05
C LEU A 922 -37.10 -20.31 36.08
N ALA A 923 -36.38 -20.47 37.19
CA ALA A 923 -36.76 -21.37 38.28
C ALA A 923 -38.03 -20.89 39.02
N ASP A 924 -38.21 -19.58 39.19
CA ASP A 924 -39.42 -18.99 39.80
C ASP A 924 -40.68 -19.16 38.92
N ARG A 925 -40.52 -19.41 37.61
CA ARG A 925 -41.63 -19.54 36.65
C ARG A 925 -41.98 -20.98 36.28
N LEU A 926 -41.05 -21.93 36.42
CA LEU A 926 -41.23 -23.33 36.01
C LEU A 926 -41.54 -24.25 37.20
N ASP A 927 -42.76 -24.19 37.73
CA ASP A 927 -43.25 -25.00 38.87
C ASP A 927 -43.28 -26.54 38.65
N HIS A 928 -42.97 -27.03 37.45
CA HIS A 928 -43.13 -28.44 37.05
C HIS A 928 -41.84 -29.17 36.64
N ALA A 929 -40.67 -28.53 36.73
CA ALA A 929 -39.40 -29.16 36.35
C ALA A 929 -38.94 -30.22 37.37
N GLN A 930 -38.94 -31.51 37.00
CA GLN A 930 -38.28 -32.57 37.76
C GLN A 930 -36.85 -32.82 37.25
N VAL A 931 -35.88 -32.84 38.16
CA VAL A 931 -34.48 -33.23 37.89
C VAL A 931 -34.40 -34.76 37.79
N LEU A 932 -33.84 -35.29 36.69
CA LEU A 932 -33.66 -36.74 36.48
C LEU A 932 -32.20 -37.14 36.78
N PRO A 933 -31.93 -38.24 37.52
CA PRO A 933 -30.58 -38.47 38.07
C PRO A 933 -29.52 -39.07 37.13
N GLU A 934 -29.80 -39.34 35.83
CA GLU A 934 -28.86 -40.14 35.00
C GLU A 934 -28.85 -39.77 33.51
N LEU A 935 -27.96 -38.84 33.13
CA LEU A 935 -27.48 -38.71 31.75
C LEU A 935 -25.96 -38.45 31.76
N ARG A 936 -25.17 -39.54 31.61
CA ARG A 936 -23.70 -39.48 31.57
C ARG A 936 -23.20 -39.07 30.17
N VAL A 937 -22.48 -37.95 30.07
CA VAL A 937 -21.61 -37.60 28.94
C VAL A 937 -20.61 -38.75 28.68
N PRO A 938 -20.20 -39.06 27.43
CA PRO A 938 -19.37 -40.23 27.15
C PRO A 938 -18.00 -40.05 27.78
N ARG A 939 -17.66 -40.95 28.70
CA ARG A 939 -16.35 -41.01 29.35
C ARG A 939 -15.42 -41.94 28.57
N VAL A 940 -14.19 -41.52 28.31
CA VAL A 940 -13.17 -42.36 27.65
C VAL A 940 -12.50 -43.24 28.70
N THR A 941 -12.79 -44.55 28.67
CA THR A 941 -12.11 -45.57 29.49
C THR A 941 -10.96 -46.21 28.71
N PHE A 942 -9.78 -46.28 29.32
CA PHE A 942 -8.61 -46.95 28.73
C PHE A 942 -8.55 -48.41 29.21
N SER A 943 -8.43 -49.36 28.28
CA SER A 943 -8.04 -50.73 28.59
C SER A 943 -7.08 -51.26 27.53
N GLY A 944 -5.80 -51.43 27.85
CA GLY A 944 -4.83 -52.02 26.93
C GLY A 944 -3.42 -51.44 27.04
N ASP A 945 -2.67 -51.55 25.95
CA ASP A 945 -1.27 -51.11 25.82
C ASP A 945 -1.20 -49.57 25.78
N ASN A 946 -0.91 -48.95 26.93
CA ASN A 946 -0.97 -47.49 27.17
C ASN A 946 0.25 -46.74 26.60
N ARG A 947 0.44 -46.83 25.28
CA ARG A 947 1.56 -46.22 24.55
C ARG A 947 1.21 -44.84 23.98
N LEU A 948 1.97 -43.81 24.34
CA LEU A 948 1.73 -42.42 23.93
C LEU A 948 1.70 -42.21 22.41
N ASP A 949 2.51 -42.96 21.66
CA ASP A 949 2.57 -42.93 20.19
C ASP A 949 1.30 -43.47 19.51
N LEU A 950 0.47 -44.23 20.22
CA LEU A 950 -0.83 -44.70 19.73
C LEU A 950 -1.96 -43.69 20.03
N VAL A 951 -1.75 -42.77 20.98
CA VAL A 951 -2.74 -41.76 21.41
C VAL A 951 -2.55 -40.43 20.67
N LEU A 952 -1.30 -40.07 20.34
CA LEU A 952 -0.99 -38.80 19.67
C LEU A 952 -1.28 -38.83 18.15
N SER A 953 -1.88 -37.75 17.63
CA SER A 953 -2.07 -37.58 16.18
C SER A 953 -0.74 -37.49 15.42
N LYS A 954 -0.72 -37.88 14.13
CA LYS A 954 0.47 -37.77 13.26
C LYS A 954 1.02 -36.33 13.20
N SER A 955 0.13 -35.34 13.22
CA SER A 955 0.49 -33.92 13.25
C SER A 955 1.21 -33.56 14.56
N MET A 956 0.67 -33.97 15.71
CA MET A 956 1.30 -33.74 17.01
C MET A 956 2.65 -34.45 17.14
N GLN A 957 2.77 -35.67 16.63
CA GLN A 957 4.06 -36.38 16.59
C GLN A 957 5.11 -35.64 15.75
N LYS A 958 4.72 -35.03 14.62
CA LYS A 958 5.61 -34.17 13.80
C LYS A 958 6.01 -32.91 14.57
N GLN A 959 5.07 -32.27 15.26
CA GLN A 959 5.33 -31.07 16.07
C GLN A 959 6.28 -31.35 17.25
N LEU A 960 6.10 -32.45 17.97
CA LEU A 960 6.98 -32.86 19.08
C LEU A 960 8.40 -33.19 18.60
N ARG A 961 8.55 -33.83 17.43
CA ARG A 961 9.87 -34.07 16.82
C ARG A 961 10.57 -32.76 16.43
N ARG A 962 9.83 -31.81 15.83
CA ARG A 962 10.34 -30.48 15.48
C ARG A 962 10.77 -29.69 16.73
N ALA A 963 9.96 -29.71 17.78
CA ALA A 963 10.27 -29.04 19.05
C ALA A 963 11.54 -29.60 19.68
N ARG A 964 11.68 -30.93 19.77
CA ARG A 964 12.90 -31.58 20.29
C ARG A 964 14.14 -31.27 19.45
N ALA A 965 14.04 -31.32 18.12
CA ALA A 965 15.16 -30.98 17.24
C ALA A 965 15.63 -29.52 17.41
N LYS A 966 14.70 -28.58 17.59
CA LYS A 966 15.03 -27.16 17.86
C LYS A 966 15.77 -26.97 19.19
N ILE A 967 15.37 -27.70 20.23
CA ILE A 967 16.00 -27.65 21.56
C ILE A 967 17.42 -28.25 21.50
N GLU A 968 17.57 -29.40 20.85
CA GLU A 968 18.88 -30.04 20.64
C GLU A 968 19.84 -29.15 19.83
N GLN A 969 19.33 -28.47 18.81
CA GLN A 969 20.12 -27.54 18.01
C GLN A 969 20.52 -26.27 18.77
N ALA A 970 19.68 -25.81 19.71
CA ALA A 970 19.94 -24.64 20.55
C ALA A 970 20.84 -24.94 21.76
N GLY A 971 21.10 -26.22 22.07
CA GLY A 971 21.92 -26.63 23.21
C GLY A 971 21.30 -26.34 24.58
N LEU A 972 19.98 -26.17 24.64
CA LEU A 972 19.25 -25.86 25.87
C LEU A 972 19.08 -27.11 26.73
N ASP A 973 19.31 -27.01 28.04
CA ASP A 973 19.01 -28.10 28.98
C ASP A 973 17.50 -28.11 29.31
N MET A 974 16.83 -29.20 28.93
CA MET A 974 15.38 -29.37 29.09
C MET A 974 15.09 -30.27 30.28
N SER A 975 14.35 -29.76 31.27
CA SER A 975 13.87 -30.55 32.40
C SER A 975 12.35 -30.44 32.56
N ILE A 976 11.71 -31.57 32.89
CA ILE A 976 10.28 -31.63 33.20
C ILE A 976 10.13 -32.12 34.62
N ALA A 977 9.42 -31.35 35.45
CA ALA A 977 9.12 -31.68 36.83
C ALA A 977 7.61 -31.81 37.03
N PHE A 978 7.20 -32.70 37.93
CA PHE A 978 5.81 -32.89 38.32
C PHE A 978 5.71 -32.64 39.81
N ASP A 979 4.95 -31.61 40.20
CA ASP A 979 4.63 -31.34 41.60
C ASP A 979 3.20 -31.78 41.87
N ARG A 980 2.99 -32.57 42.93
CA ARG A 980 1.70 -33.19 43.24
C ARG A 980 1.42 -33.12 44.74
N GLY A 981 0.25 -32.60 45.09
CA GLY A 981 -0.17 -32.50 46.48
C GLY A 981 -1.59 -31.94 46.64
N ARG A 982 -2.07 -31.91 47.89
CA ARG A 982 -3.32 -31.23 48.25
C ARG A 982 -3.17 -29.72 48.40
N ALA A 983 -1.93 -29.26 48.58
CA ALA A 983 -1.55 -27.85 48.60
C ALA A 983 -0.18 -27.75 47.93
N ILE A 984 -0.08 -26.91 46.90
CA ILE A 984 1.15 -26.66 46.15
C ILE A 984 1.85 -25.44 46.77
N THR A 985 3.18 -25.39 46.72
CA THR A 985 3.97 -24.31 47.31
C THR A 985 3.63 -22.94 46.70
N THR A 986 3.53 -21.92 47.54
CA THR A 986 3.19 -20.54 47.12
C THR A 986 4.21 -19.99 46.11
N GLU A 987 5.47 -20.39 46.21
CA GLU A 987 6.54 -20.00 45.29
C GLU A 987 6.32 -20.52 43.86
N LEU A 988 5.82 -21.75 43.69
CA LEU A 988 5.51 -22.31 42.37
C LEU A 988 4.29 -21.62 41.74
N ILE A 989 3.35 -21.18 42.58
CA ILE A 989 2.16 -20.43 42.16
C ILE A 989 2.58 -19.05 41.65
N ASP A 990 3.40 -18.32 42.40
CA ASP A 990 3.89 -16.99 41.99
C ASP A 990 4.69 -17.07 40.67
N GLU A 991 5.45 -18.15 40.47
CA GLU A 991 6.20 -18.38 39.22
C GLU A 991 5.26 -18.72 38.04
N VAL A 992 4.23 -19.54 38.26
CA VAL A 992 3.17 -19.84 37.28
C VAL A 992 2.33 -18.59 36.94
N GLU A 993 2.03 -17.74 37.92
CA GLU A 993 1.35 -16.45 37.74
C GLU A 993 2.20 -15.46 36.93
N SER A 994 3.52 -15.45 37.14
CA SER A 994 4.43 -14.56 36.40
C SER A 994 4.43 -14.82 34.89
N VAL A 995 4.26 -16.08 34.48
CA VAL A 995 4.13 -16.51 33.08
C VAL A 995 2.82 -15.99 32.46
N HIS A 996 1.76 -15.86 33.26
CA HIS A 996 0.48 -15.27 32.84
C HIS A 996 0.61 -13.75 32.58
N VAL A 997 1.25 -13.02 33.49
CA VAL A 997 1.37 -11.55 33.42
C VAL A 997 2.30 -11.07 32.29
N MET A 998 3.36 -11.82 31.97
CA MET A 998 4.33 -11.43 30.94
C MET A 998 3.78 -11.50 29.50
N ARG A 999 2.95 -12.50 29.18
CA ARG A 999 2.38 -12.69 27.84
C ARG A 999 1.35 -11.60 27.48
N ASP A 1000 0.57 -11.16 28.46
CA ASP A 1000 -0.55 -10.22 28.23
C ASP A 1000 -0.10 -8.75 28.12
N ARG A 1001 1.06 -8.39 28.70
CA ARG A 1001 1.73 -7.12 28.42
C ARG A 1001 2.18 -6.99 26.96
N VAL A 1002 2.46 -8.10 26.29
CA VAL A 1002 2.87 -8.13 24.87
C VAL A 1002 1.64 -8.17 23.94
N SER A 1003 0.52 -8.75 24.37
CA SER A 1003 -0.70 -8.95 23.56
C SER A 1003 -1.75 -7.83 23.67
N ARG A 1004 -1.64 -6.92 24.66
CA ARG A 1004 -2.66 -5.90 25.02
C ARG A 1004 -4.07 -6.47 25.29
N ARG A 1005 -4.21 -7.77 25.52
CA ARG A 1005 -5.46 -8.37 26.03
C ARG A 1005 -5.40 -8.43 27.56
N GLN A 1006 -6.54 -8.16 28.20
CA GLN A 1006 -6.72 -8.34 29.63
C GLN A 1006 -6.63 -9.84 29.93
N SER A 1007 -5.86 -10.23 30.95
CA SER A 1007 -5.69 -11.64 31.30
C SER A 1007 -7.01 -12.21 31.79
N ASP A 1008 -7.31 -13.48 31.48
CA ASP A 1008 -8.49 -14.16 32.04
C ASP A 1008 -8.38 -14.16 33.60
N LEU A 1009 -7.16 -14.28 34.14
CA LEU A 1009 -6.82 -14.15 35.58
C LEU A 1009 -6.76 -12.71 36.12
N ASP A 1010 -6.94 -11.68 35.29
CA ASP A 1010 -7.14 -10.30 35.76
C ASP A 1010 -8.59 -10.08 36.21
N ARG A 1011 -9.48 -11.04 35.94
CA ARG A 1011 -10.83 -11.07 36.49
C ARG A 1011 -10.76 -11.53 37.96
N PRO A 1012 -11.24 -10.72 38.92
CA PRO A 1012 -11.18 -11.07 40.34
C PRO A 1012 -11.80 -12.43 40.68
N ALA A 1013 -12.85 -12.84 39.95
CA ALA A 1013 -13.53 -14.11 40.15
C ALA A 1013 -12.69 -15.33 39.74
N GLU A 1014 -11.97 -15.24 38.61
CA GLU A 1014 -11.12 -16.34 38.15
C GLU A 1014 -9.86 -16.49 39.02
N ARG A 1015 -9.27 -15.36 39.45
CA ARG A 1015 -8.15 -15.37 40.40
C ARG A 1015 -8.52 -15.99 41.74
N GLU A 1016 -9.71 -15.67 42.25
CA GLU A 1016 -10.24 -16.24 43.50
C GLU A 1016 -10.53 -17.75 43.37
N PHE A 1017 -11.06 -18.20 42.22
CA PHE A 1017 -11.30 -19.61 41.95
C PHE A 1017 -10.01 -20.43 42.00
N TRP A 1018 -8.97 -20.01 41.27
CA TRP A 1018 -7.68 -20.72 41.23
C TRP A 1018 -6.98 -20.74 42.58
N ARG A 1019 -7.04 -19.62 43.32
CA ARG A 1019 -6.53 -19.53 44.69
C ARG A 1019 -7.19 -20.57 45.60
N ARG A 1020 -8.52 -20.74 45.53
CA ARG A 1020 -9.26 -21.73 46.33
C ARG A 1020 -8.98 -23.18 45.94
N VAL A 1021 -8.80 -23.46 44.64
CA VAL A 1021 -8.45 -24.81 44.15
C VAL A 1021 -7.09 -25.24 44.69
N VAL A 1022 -6.12 -24.33 44.75
CA VAL A 1022 -4.75 -24.63 45.18
C VAL A 1022 -4.56 -24.56 46.72
N GLU A 1023 -5.32 -23.71 47.42
CA GLU A 1023 -5.36 -23.66 48.89
C GLU A 1023 -6.15 -24.83 49.52
N GLY A 1024 -6.71 -25.74 48.71
CA GLY A 1024 -7.52 -26.87 49.19
C GLY A 1024 -8.91 -26.47 49.71
N GLY A 1025 -9.41 -25.29 49.33
CA GLY A 1025 -10.63 -24.66 49.85
C GLY A 1025 -11.95 -25.31 49.40
N TYR A 1026 -11.93 -26.24 48.44
CA TYR A 1026 -13.08 -27.07 48.07
C TYR A 1026 -12.99 -28.45 48.75
N ASP A 1027 -13.48 -28.53 49.99
CA ASP A 1027 -13.80 -29.75 50.76
C ASP A 1027 -12.74 -30.87 50.86
N GLY A 1028 -11.47 -30.59 50.53
CA GLY A 1028 -10.34 -31.51 50.69
C GLY A 1028 -10.40 -32.80 49.85
N GLN A 1029 -11.23 -32.85 48.80
CA GLN A 1029 -11.48 -34.06 48.00
C GLN A 1029 -10.50 -34.26 46.81
N TRP A 1030 -9.88 -33.19 46.30
CA TRP A 1030 -9.13 -33.21 45.04
C TRP A 1030 -7.61 -33.14 45.30
N GLU A 1031 -6.82 -33.96 44.59
CA GLU A 1031 -5.37 -33.77 44.50
C GLU A 1031 -5.05 -32.92 43.26
N VAL A 1032 -4.09 -32.00 43.36
CA VAL A 1032 -3.63 -31.18 42.22
C VAL A 1032 -2.26 -31.69 41.77
N GLU A 1033 -2.05 -31.80 40.47
CA GLU A 1033 -0.75 -32.07 39.85
C GLU A 1033 -0.42 -30.95 38.86
N ILE A 1034 0.77 -30.35 39.00
CA ILE A 1034 1.30 -29.36 38.07
C ILE A 1034 2.54 -29.95 37.40
N ALA A 1035 2.45 -30.17 36.09
CA ALA A 1035 3.59 -30.47 35.26
C ALA A 1035 4.25 -29.16 34.83
N THR A 1036 5.54 -28.99 35.07
CA THR A 1036 6.32 -27.84 34.64
C THR A 1036 7.46 -28.27 33.73
N LEU A 1037 7.67 -27.52 32.66
CA LEU A 1037 8.77 -27.66 31.73
C LEU A 1037 9.68 -26.44 31.87
N ARG A 1038 10.97 -26.70 32.05
CA ARG A 1038 12.00 -25.68 32.20
C ARG A 1038 13.07 -25.82 31.12
N PHE A 1039 13.56 -24.68 30.62
CA PHE A 1039 14.77 -24.58 29.80
C PHE A 1039 15.83 -23.81 30.60
N ASP A 1040 17.03 -24.39 30.74
CA ASP A 1040 18.15 -23.83 31.52
C ASP A 1040 17.75 -23.35 32.94
N GLY A 1041 16.81 -24.07 33.57
CA GLY A 1041 16.28 -23.77 34.91
C GLY A 1041 15.13 -22.77 34.97
N GLN A 1042 14.78 -22.09 33.87
CA GLN A 1042 13.66 -21.14 33.80
C GLN A 1042 12.36 -21.80 33.35
N LEU A 1043 11.22 -21.42 33.95
CA LEU A 1043 9.90 -21.94 33.61
C LEU A 1043 9.49 -21.56 32.18
N ALA A 1044 9.38 -22.56 31.31
CA ALA A 1044 9.04 -22.42 29.90
C ALA A 1044 7.57 -22.74 29.60
N ALA A 1045 6.99 -23.72 30.27
CA ALA A 1045 5.56 -24.03 30.20
C ALA A 1045 5.08 -24.83 31.42
N TYR A 1046 3.78 -24.85 31.67
CA TYR A 1046 3.16 -25.69 32.69
C TYR A 1046 1.79 -26.23 32.25
N VAL A 1047 1.35 -27.31 32.88
CA VAL A 1047 0.00 -27.89 32.78
C VAL A 1047 -0.52 -28.19 34.18
N VAL A 1048 -1.75 -27.80 34.47
CA VAL A 1048 -2.44 -28.08 35.73
C VAL A 1048 -3.52 -29.14 35.52
N ALA A 1049 -3.47 -30.18 36.32
CA ALA A 1049 -4.46 -31.25 36.37
C ALA A 1049 -5.04 -31.38 37.77
N LEU A 1050 -6.35 -31.65 37.87
CA LEU A 1050 -6.98 -32.11 39.09
C LEU A 1050 -7.26 -33.61 39.00
N LEU A 1051 -7.09 -34.27 40.13
CA LEU A 1051 -7.11 -35.71 40.29
C LEU A 1051 -8.24 -36.03 41.26
N ASP A 1052 -9.26 -36.72 40.76
CA ASP A 1052 -10.46 -37.08 41.51
C ASP A 1052 -10.70 -38.58 41.36
N GLY A 1053 -10.39 -39.35 42.42
CA GLY A 1053 -10.52 -40.80 42.43
C GLY A 1053 -9.75 -41.47 41.27
N ASP A 1054 -10.50 -42.00 40.30
CA ASP A 1054 -9.99 -42.67 39.10
C ASP A 1054 -9.96 -41.78 37.84
N VAL A 1055 -10.19 -40.47 37.99
CA VAL A 1055 -10.27 -39.46 36.92
C VAL A 1055 -9.06 -38.52 36.95
N TYR A 1056 -8.40 -38.38 35.79
CA TYR A 1056 -7.36 -37.37 35.55
C TYR A 1056 -7.94 -36.25 34.68
N ARG A 1057 -8.14 -35.05 35.23
CA ARG A 1057 -8.77 -33.92 34.54
C ARG A 1057 -7.79 -32.77 34.33
N VAL A 1058 -7.52 -32.41 33.07
CA VAL A 1058 -6.62 -31.30 32.72
C VAL A 1058 -7.41 -30.01 32.55
N TYR A 1059 -7.03 -28.97 33.30
CA TYR A 1059 -7.76 -27.70 33.34
C TYR A 1059 -7.06 -26.57 32.59
N ASP A 1060 -5.74 -26.42 32.71
CA ASP A 1060 -5.02 -25.31 32.06
C ASP A 1060 -3.61 -25.73 31.63
N GLY A 1061 -3.16 -25.17 30.51
CA GLY A 1061 -1.84 -25.41 29.95
C GLY A 1061 -1.31 -24.14 29.29
N ARG A 1062 -0.24 -23.56 29.83
CA ARG A 1062 0.30 -22.27 29.38
C ARG A 1062 1.80 -22.34 29.18
N MET A 1063 2.30 -21.45 28.32
CA MET A 1063 3.72 -21.33 27.99
C MET A 1063 4.17 -19.89 28.11
N ASN A 1064 5.42 -19.73 28.55
CA ASN A 1064 6.12 -18.46 28.58
C ASN A 1064 6.45 -18.03 27.15
N SER A 1065 6.10 -16.78 26.80
CA SER A 1065 6.32 -16.19 25.49
C SER A 1065 7.79 -16.14 25.08
N GLU A 1066 8.71 -16.01 26.05
CA GLU A 1066 10.16 -16.00 25.82
C GLU A 1066 10.65 -17.29 25.15
N TRP A 1067 10.01 -18.42 25.48
CA TRP A 1067 10.39 -19.75 25.00
C TRP A 1067 9.48 -20.26 23.88
N SER A 1068 8.56 -19.44 23.36
CA SER A 1068 7.54 -19.82 22.38
C SER A 1068 8.10 -20.46 21.10
N ALA A 1069 9.30 -20.05 20.67
CA ALA A 1069 9.99 -20.59 19.49
C ALA A 1069 10.26 -22.11 19.56
N TYR A 1070 10.30 -22.68 20.77
CA TYR A 1070 10.59 -24.09 21.05
C TYR A 1070 9.32 -24.93 21.31
N SER A 1071 8.14 -24.32 21.19
CA SER A 1071 6.83 -24.95 21.47
C SER A 1071 6.76 -25.70 22.82
N PRO A 1072 7.22 -25.11 23.94
CA PRO A 1072 7.30 -25.78 25.23
C PRO A 1072 5.94 -26.29 25.73
N GLY A 1073 4.84 -25.59 25.41
CA GLY A 1073 3.48 -26.02 25.73
C GLY A 1073 3.17 -27.44 25.24
N ARG A 1074 3.53 -27.78 23.99
CA ARG A 1074 3.27 -29.11 23.43
C ARG A 1074 4.08 -30.21 24.12
N LEU A 1075 5.30 -29.88 24.53
CA LEU A 1075 6.20 -30.81 25.20
C LEU A 1075 5.70 -31.14 26.62
N VAL A 1076 5.25 -30.14 27.38
CA VAL A 1076 4.69 -30.35 28.72
C VAL A 1076 3.34 -31.07 28.67
N GLU A 1077 2.48 -30.75 27.69
CA GLU A 1077 1.20 -31.46 27.45
C GLU A 1077 1.44 -32.94 27.16
N ALA A 1078 2.37 -33.25 26.25
CA ALA A 1078 2.70 -34.64 25.91
C ALA A 1078 3.30 -35.41 27.10
N ALA A 1079 4.08 -34.73 27.95
CA ALA A 1079 4.66 -35.33 29.15
C ALA A 1079 3.59 -35.61 30.23
N ALA A 1080 2.66 -34.68 30.45
CA ALA A 1080 1.53 -34.86 31.35
C ALA A 1080 0.59 -35.97 30.86
N LEU A 1081 0.31 -36.03 29.56
CA LEU A 1081 -0.51 -37.11 28.99
C LEU A 1081 0.16 -38.48 29.16
N ASN A 1082 1.47 -38.56 28.89
CA ASN A 1082 2.22 -39.79 29.08
C ASN A 1082 2.26 -40.23 30.55
N ARG A 1083 2.35 -39.27 31.47
CA ARG A 1083 2.29 -39.51 32.92
C ARG A 1083 0.92 -40.09 33.31
N ALA A 1084 -0.17 -39.48 32.84
CA ALA A 1084 -1.53 -39.93 33.10
C ALA A 1084 -1.78 -41.35 32.56
N LEU A 1085 -1.32 -41.65 31.34
CA LEU A 1085 -1.44 -42.99 30.74
C LEU A 1085 -0.66 -44.08 31.48
N GLN A 1086 0.39 -43.71 32.22
CA GLN A 1086 1.24 -44.64 32.98
C GLN A 1086 0.81 -44.81 34.45
N ASP A 1087 -0.01 -43.91 34.99
CA ASP A 1087 -0.51 -44.00 36.37
C ASP A 1087 -1.78 -44.87 36.42
N THR A 1088 -1.62 -46.11 36.90
CA THR A 1088 -2.66 -47.15 36.89
C THR A 1088 -3.86 -46.84 37.79
N ARG A 1089 -3.83 -45.75 38.58
CA ARG A 1089 -4.97 -45.31 39.38
C ARG A 1089 -6.06 -44.67 38.54
N PHE A 1090 -5.71 -44.09 37.39
CA PHE A 1090 -6.66 -43.42 36.52
C PHE A 1090 -7.17 -44.38 35.45
N THR A 1091 -8.47 -44.60 35.44
CA THR A 1091 -9.14 -45.35 34.35
C THR A 1091 -9.85 -44.43 33.37
N LEU A 1092 -9.93 -43.13 33.72
CA LEU A 1092 -10.67 -42.09 33.04
C LEU A 1092 -9.79 -40.84 32.82
N LEU A 1093 -9.80 -40.31 31.59
CA LEU A 1093 -9.11 -39.06 31.24
C LEU A 1093 -10.11 -38.04 30.72
N ASP A 1094 -10.06 -36.84 31.29
CA ASP A 1094 -10.88 -35.70 30.91
C ASP A 1094 -9.94 -34.57 30.43
N TRP A 1095 -9.73 -34.48 29.12
CA TRP A 1095 -8.68 -33.66 28.51
C TRP A 1095 -9.26 -32.62 27.56
N MET A 1096 -9.20 -31.35 27.95
CA MET A 1096 -9.91 -30.26 27.26
C MET A 1096 -9.05 -29.45 26.27
N SER A 1097 -7.73 -29.64 26.22
CA SER A 1097 -6.90 -28.96 25.19
C SER A 1097 -6.82 -29.79 23.91
N GLY A 1098 -6.70 -29.13 22.74
CA GLY A 1098 -6.85 -29.67 21.37
C GLY A 1098 -5.89 -30.78 20.91
N VAL A 1099 -5.61 -31.76 21.77
CA VAL A 1099 -4.79 -32.95 21.54
C VAL A 1099 -5.65 -34.19 21.28
N ALA A 1100 -6.92 -34.19 21.69
CA ALA A 1100 -7.76 -35.41 21.69
C ALA A 1100 -9.13 -35.29 20.97
N ALA A 1101 -9.62 -34.07 20.71
CA ALA A 1101 -10.97 -33.87 20.17
C ALA A 1101 -11.17 -34.44 18.75
N GLU A 1102 -10.11 -34.56 17.94
CA GLU A 1102 -10.27 -34.97 16.54
C GLU A 1102 -10.44 -36.48 16.30
N LYS A 1103 -10.08 -37.40 17.22
CA LYS A 1103 -10.12 -38.87 16.95
C LYS A 1103 -10.35 -39.81 18.14
N LEU A 1104 -11.26 -39.50 19.07
CA LEU A 1104 -11.71 -40.47 20.10
C LEU A 1104 -13.23 -40.64 20.08
N LEU A 1105 -13.76 -41.24 19.01
CA LEU A 1105 -15.11 -41.79 18.97
C LEU A 1105 -15.02 -43.32 19.16
N VAL A 1106 -15.42 -43.79 20.35
CA VAL A 1106 -15.49 -45.22 20.68
C VAL A 1106 -16.80 -45.78 20.12
N ALA A 1107 -16.72 -46.67 19.12
CA ALA A 1107 -17.86 -47.43 18.66
C ALA A 1107 -18.15 -48.60 19.64
N ASN A 1108 -19.35 -48.60 20.23
CA ASN A 1108 -19.84 -49.71 21.06
C ASN A 1108 -20.32 -50.85 20.13
N THR A 1109 -19.53 -51.90 19.98
CA THR A 1109 -20.01 -53.16 19.38
C THR A 1109 -20.29 -54.18 20.49
N ALA A 1110 -21.36 -54.96 20.30
CA ALA A 1110 -22.02 -55.87 21.26
C ALA A 1110 -21.16 -56.96 21.96
N GLU A 1111 -19.83 -56.93 21.86
CA GLU A 1111 -18.90 -57.88 22.48
C GLU A 1111 -17.96 -57.25 23.54
N GLY A 1112 -18.17 -56.01 23.97
CA GLY A 1112 -17.47 -55.45 25.13
C GLY A 1112 -15.94 -55.34 25.01
N ARG A 1113 -15.41 -55.18 23.79
CA ARG A 1113 -13.98 -54.92 23.53
C ARG A 1113 -13.81 -53.60 22.78
N ALA A 1114 -13.20 -52.60 23.42
CA ALA A 1114 -12.84 -51.34 22.78
C ALA A 1114 -11.57 -51.50 21.93
N ARG A 1115 -11.58 -50.95 20.70
CA ARG A 1115 -10.39 -50.87 19.83
C ARG A 1115 -10.29 -49.46 19.25
N LEU A 1116 -9.13 -48.82 19.40
CA LEU A 1116 -8.82 -47.54 18.76
C LEU A 1116 -8.83 -47.71 17.23
N VAL A 1117 -9.64 -46.92 16.51
CA VAL A 1117 -9.62 -46.87 15.04
C VAL A 1117 -9.31 -45.46 14.59
N ALA A 1118 -8.13 -45.27 13.99
CA ALA A 1118 -7.79 -44.04 13.30
C ALA A 1118 -8.54 -44.00 11.95
N THR A 1119 -9.47 -43.05 11.78
CA THR A 1119 -10.09 -42.82 10.47
C THR A 1119 -9.12 -42.06 9.56
N SER A 1120 -8.72 -42.66 8.44
CA SER A 1120 -8.25 -41.97 7.25
C SER A 1120 -9.28 -42.23 6.16
N GLY A 1121 -9.81 -41.19 5.54
CA GLY A 1121 -10.86 -41.31 4.53
C GLY A 1121 -10.51 -42.30 3.40
N SER A 1122 -11.36 -43.29 3.20
CA SER A 1122 -11.91 -43.73 1.90
C SER A 1122 -12.51 -45.13 2.03
N ARG A 1123 -13.60 -45.34 1.27
CA ARG A 1123 -14.35 -46.57 0.98
C ARG A 1123 -15.58 -46.83 1.86
N TYR A 1124 -16.72 -46.46 1.26
CA TYR A 1124 -17.97 -47.23 1.22
C TYR A 1124 -17.85 -48.67 1.72
N LEU A 1125 -18.60 -49.00 2.77
CA LEU A 1125 -19.07 -50.36 3.01
C LEU A 1125 -20.60 -50.32 3.20
N LYS A 1126 -21.27 -51.04 2.29
CA LYS A 1126 -22.72 -51.22 2.19
C LYS A 1126 -23.31 -51.84 3.47
N PRO A 1127 -24.60 -51.62 3.76
CA PRO A 1127 -25.28 -52.31 4.83
C PRO A 1127 -25.51 -53.76 4.42
N ASP A 1128 -24.97 -54.72 5.18
CA ASP A 1128 -25.38 -56.10 5.05
C ASP A 1128 -26.51 -56.42 6.04
N ARG A 1129 -27.60 -56.90 5.48
CA ARG A 1129 -28.79 -57.40 6.16
C ARG A 1129 -28.47 -58.82 6.63
N ARG A 1130 -28.47 -59.09 7.95
CA ARG A 1130 -29.04 -60.33 8.52
C ARG A 1130 -28.83 -60.43 10.03
N SER A 1131 -29.88 -60.95 10.66
CA SER A 1131 -29.94 -61.57 11.99
C SER A 1131 -29.83 -60.63 13.19
N LYS A 1132 -30.49 -60.85 14.31
CA LYS A 1132 -31.75 -61.52 14.70
C LYS A 1132 -31.89 -61.08 16.17
N VAL A 1133 -33.04 -60.57 16.58
CA VAL A 1133 -33.35 -60.36 18.01
C VAL A 1133 -33.31 -61.75 18.71
N PRO A 1134 -32.85 -61.82 19.97
CA PRO A 1134 -33.81 -62.04 21.05
C PRO A 1134 -33.65 -61.09 22.22
N ALA A 1135 -34.79 -60.84 22.85
CA ALA A 1135 -35.01 -60.15 24.11
C ALA A 1135 -34.52 -60.96 25.34
N ILE A 1136 -34.84 -60.41 26.53
CA ILE A 1136 -34.85 -60.99 27.90
C ILE A 1136 -33.59 -60.61 28.70
N ALA A 1137 -33.61 -60.23 29.98
CA ALA A 1137 -34.58 -59.69 30.94
C ALA A 1137 -33.80 -59.40 32.25
N ALA A 1138 -34.35 -58.51 33.09
CA ALA A 1138 -34.33 -58.53 34.56
C ALA A 1138 -33.00 -58.46 35.35
N GLY A 1139 -32.90 -57.40 36.17
CA GLY A 1139 -32.80 -57.54 37.63
C GLY A 1139 -31.41 -57.58 38.25
N ASN A 1140 -30.89 -56.42 38.68
CA ASN A 1140 -30.70 -56.03 40.09
C ASN A 1140 -30.05 -54.66 40.18
#